data_AF-X6PD10-F1
#
_entry.id   AF-X6PD10-F1
#
_cell.length_a   1.000
_cell.length_b   1.000
_cell.length_c   1.000
_cell.angle_alpha   90.00
_cell.angle_beta   90.00
_cell.angle_gamma   90.00
#
_symmetry.space_group_name_H-M   'P 1'
#
loop_
_entity.id
_entity.type
_entity.pdbx_description
1 polymer ?
#
loop_
_entity_poly.entity_id
_entity_poly.type
_entity_poly.pdbx_seq_one_letter_code
_entity_poly.pdbx_strand_id
1 'polypeptide(L)'
;DNNNNDNNNKRCIGVRNEETCCPCLAKDCPSRSPDIKTVIDEPCAICLAGALGQAPTIMLSCKHAFHFECVQKKLDMSWQTPFISFEYATCPLCKEPINHESLSEKCDEVRLLENTVRQMALQRLRYEERQSDNDVVDPKGKFYNDEIGYADHIYAFFQCFQCKKPYFGGAKECKAQDEEENNQVEKKDLICNKCQKIESVDECKEHGADYLAYKCRYCCTMSVFHCWGKVHFCRECHEPGVWDKLCTYSTGKNKQALIEYKQCPGLKKALVDLMKDPSWNNLTLEEQEKKAYETRADPDLCSLRVRHPPNGFEFGLGCTLCADKKSDEENRKNKAKVEQEMRERLKHLMSGFLSKVQSGTKFVHHHPMDENGILYFFGTCGLTKSYDNPGTLGCALCHQARGVLLVLCRFCRKYVKPTHYTLRHYLSWDTECLRNWVIEVEESLDGEKWLVLRQHNNDQALNAKGQSYTWALHDYGCAFRRFRIKQTGPNNNNHYFLACSGFEVYGTLYKDDTSDVEDNFLKAFNEQQKMKKLSLVKFCQMMDNGQQGVYHFTYDQDFDDNGILWFLATRGGQKEWTNPALADEVALAASSLVKDSDPLHHLVGRETVRLVTKPEDNAWMQVDFKDKLIQPSYYTLRHYSSWDTECLRNWILQASNDGVHWVTVKKHEDDQGLNEKGATHTWPVQGRGAYRIWRIKQTGLNSNKHKYLACSGIEFYGQLYLTKFDALQTALNKTECENTWKSLVGMICIINRFAEKKKKKKKKIL
;
A
#
# COMPACT_ATOMS: atom_id res chain seq x y z
N ASP A 1 -19.16 -28.89 -18.30
CA ASP A 1 -20.23 -29.83 -18.69
C ASP A 1 -19.73 -30.96 -19.56
N ASN A 2 -19.97 -32.19 -19.11
CA ASN A 2 -19.96 -33.40 -19.92
C ASN A 2 -21.36 -33.59 -20.49
N ASN A 3 -21.55 -33.36 -21.79
CA ASN A 3 -22.48 -34.11 -22.64
C ASN A 3 -22.45 -33.55 -24.08
N ASN A 4 -21.80 -34.29 -24.98
CA ASN A 4 -22.36 -34.65 -26.29
C ASN A 4 -21.37 -35.58 -27.03
N ASN A 5 -21.82 -36.82 -27.25
CA ASN A 5 -21.21 -37.76 -28.18
C ASN A 5 -21.54 -37.31 -29.60
N ASP A 6 -20.54 -36.86 -30.32
CA ASP A 6 -20.48 -36.97 -31.78
C ASP A 6 -19.01 -37.15 -32.20
N ASN A 7 -18.78 -37.98 -33.20
CA ASN A 7 -17.50 -38.56 -33.63
C ASN A 7 -16.42 -37.53 -34.04
N ASN A 8 -15.81 -36.87 -33.06
CA ASN A 8 -14.44 -36.36 -33.06
C ASN A 8 -14.09 -35.96 -31.62
N ASN A 9 -13.44 -36.89 -30.91
CA ASN A 9 -13.10 -36.83 -29.49
C ASN A 9 -12.14 -35.66 -29.16
N LYS A 10 -12.61 -34.40 -29.20
CA LYS A 10 -11.83 -33.22 -28.83
C LYS A 10 -11.94 -33.02 -27.33
N ARG A 11 -11.07 -33.71 -26.59
CA ARG A 11 -10.91 -33.54 -25.14
C ARG A 11 -10.56 -32.08 -24.84
N CYS A 12 -11.16 -31.53 -23.78
CA CYS A 12 -10.74 -30.23 -23.25
C CYS A 12 -9.26 -30.32 -22.85
N ILE A 13 -8.46 -29.37 -23.33
CA ILE A 13 -7.03 -29.25 -23.00
C ILE A 13 -6.77 -28.20 -21.91
N GLY A 14 -7.83 -27.59 -21.37
CA GLY A 14 -7.76 -26.59 -20.32
C GLY A 14 -7.44 -27.17 -18.94
N VAL A 15 -7.31 -26.30 -17.95
CA VAL A 15 -7.03 -26.71 -16.56
C VAL A 15 -8.36 -27.01 -15.83
N ARG A 16 -8.36 -28.01 -14.95
CA ARG A 16 -9.56 -28.37 -14.19
C ARG A 16 -9.97 -27.20 -13.27
N ASN A 17 -11.26 -26.83 -13.31
CA ASN A 17 -11.88 -25.77 -12.51
C ASN A 17 -11.46 -24.33 -12.85
N GLU A 18 -10.93 -24.07 -14.05
CA GLU A 18 -10.74 -22.68 -14.53
C GLU A 18 -12.10 -22.02 -14.85
N GLU A 19 -12.33 -20.77 -14.41
CA GLU A 19 -13.59 -20.04 -14.71
C GLU A 19 -13.72 -19.76 -16.21
N THR A 20 -12.60 -19.42 -16.86
CA THR A 20 -12.52 -19.23 -18.31
C THR A 20 -11.67 -20.32 -18.95
N CYS A 21 -12.31 -21.23 -19.69
CA CYS A 21 -11.62 -22.34 -20.34
C CYS A 21 -10.66 -21.87 -21.44
N CYS A 22 -9.50 -22.51 -21.56
CA CYS A 22 -8.59 -22.30 -22.68
C CYS A 22 -9.34 -22.50 -24.03
N PRO A 23 -9.31 -21.52 -24.95
CA PRO A 23 -9.96 -21.65 -26.26
C PRO A 23 -9.44 -22.83 -27.07
N CYS A 24 -10.28 -23.40 -27.93
CA CYS A 24 -9.88 -24.53 -28.77
C CYS A 24 -8.74 -24.15 -29.73
N LEU A 25 -7.61 -24.85 -29.62
CA LEU A 25 -6.41 -24.64 -30.44
C LEU A 25 -6.38 -25.47 -31.74
N ALA A 26 -7.41 -26.29 -32.00
CA ALA A 26 -7.47 -27.09 -33.22
C ALA A 26 -7.63 -26.18 -34.45
N LYS A 27 -6.78 -26.39 -35.47
CA LYS A 27 -6.69 -25.55 -36.68
C LYS A 27 -8.04 -25.37 -37.38
N ASP A 28 -8.85 -26.43 -37.42
CA ASP A 28 -10.15 -26.45 -38.11
C ASP A 28 -11.35 -26.25 -37.16
N CYS A 29 -11.15 -25.67 -35.98
CA CYS A 29 -12.25 -25.42 -35.04
C CYS A 29 -13.08 -24.20 -35.45
N PRO A 30 -14.41 -24.33 -35.68
CA PRO A 30 -15.28 -23.21 -36.05
C PRO A 30 -15.37 -22.11 -34.98
N SER A 31 -15.03 -22.44 -33.72
CA SER A 31 -15.08 -21.53 -32.57
C SER A 31 -13.71 -20.90 -32.22
N ARG A 32 -12.67 -21.12 -33.04
CA ARG A 32 -11.33 -20.55 -32.82
C ARG A 32 -11.31 -19.06 -33.17
N SER A 33 -10.86 -18.22 -32.25
CA SER A 33 -10.65 -16.79 -32.52
C SER A 33 -9.52 -16.59 -33.55
N PRO A 34 -9.67 -15.68 -34.53
CA PRO A 34 -8.61 -15.35 -35.48
C PRO A 34 -7.35 -14.76 -34.83
N ASP A 35 -7.44 -14.24 -33.60
CA ASP A 35 -6.30 -13.64 -32.87
C ASP A 35 -5.37 -14.69 -32.25
N ILE A 36 -5.77 -15.96 -32.23
CA ILE A 36 -4.97 -17.06 -31.67
C ILE A 36 -4.02 -17.56 -32.76
N LYS A 37 -2.74 -17.19 -32.65
CA LYS A 37 -1.72 -17.58 -33.64
C LYS A 37 -1.25 -19.02 -33.49
N THR A 38 -1.33 -19.59 -32.28
CA THR A 38 -0.85 -20.94 -31.99
C THR A 38 -1.87 -22.03 -32.37
N VAL A 39 -1.37 -23.21 -32.73
CA VAL A 39 -2.20 -24.41 -33.00
C VAL A 39 -1.86 -25.57 -32.07
N ILE A 40 -2.80 -26.49 -31.89
CA ILE A 40 -2.71 -27.58 -30.91
C ILE A 40 -1.50 -28.50 -31.08
N ASP A 41 -1.02 -28.68 -32.32
CA ASP A 41 0.11 -29.56 -32.64
C ASP A 41 1.48 -28.85 -32.55
N GLU A 42 1.50 -27.54 -32.29
CA GLU A 42 2.76 -26.82 -32.11
C GLU A 42 3.43 -27.18 -30.78
N PRO A 43 4.78 -27.25 -30.76
CA PRO A 43 5.50 -27.50 -29.53
C PRO A 43 5.33 -26.32 -28.56
N CYS A 44 5.19 -26.63 -27.28
CA CYS A 44 5.21 -25.60 -26.23
C CYS A 44 6.59 -24.93 -26.19
N ALA A 45 6.63 -23.60 -26.39
CA ALA A 45 7.88 -22.84 -26.45
C ALA A 45 8.62 -22.69 -25.10
N ILE A 46 8.17 -23.36 -24.03
CA ILE A 46 8.90 -23.48 -22.76
C ILE A 46 9.62 -24.82 -22.65
N CYS A 47 8.94 -25.94 -22.87
CA CYS A 47 9.55 -27.27 -22.71
C CYS A 47 10.17 -27.81 -24.00
N LEU A 48 9.72 -27.35 -25.17
CA LEU A 48 10.11 -27.81 -26.51
C LEU A 48 9.95 -29.32 -26.75
N ALA A 49 9.37 -30.06 -25.81
CA ALA A 49 9.34 -31.52 -25.79
C ALA A 49 7.99 -32.12 -26.19
N GLY A 50 6.89 -31.34 -26.08
CA GLY A 50 5.55 -31.82 -26.38
C GLY A 50 4.67 -30.78 -27.08
N ALA A 51 3.76 -31.25 -27.91
CA ALA A 51 2.72 -30.43 -28.52
C ALA A 51 1.78 -29.87 -27.45
N LEU A 52 1.20 -28.69 -27.68
CA LEU A 52 0.27 -28.05 -26.73
C LEU A 52 -0.90 -28.98 -26.37
N GLY A 53 -1.39 -29.80 -27.30
CA GLY A 53 -2.47 -30.76 -27.06
C GLY A 53 -2.12 -31.95 -26.16
N GLN A 54 -0.85 -32.16 -25.80
CA GLN A 54 -0.40 -33.33 -25.02
C GLN A 54 -0.47 -33.13 -23.49
N ALA A 55 -0.71 -31.90 -23.01
CA ALA A 55 -0.84 -31.59 -21.59
C ALA A 55 -1.78 -30.39 -21.36
N PRO A 56 -2.28 -30.16 -20.13
CA PRO A 56 -3.10 -29.00 -19.81
C PRO A 56 -2.43 -27.70 -20.25
N THR A 57 -3.15 -26.87 -20.98
CA THR A 57 -2.66 -25.67 -21.67
C THR A 57 -3.50 -24.47 -21.28
N ILE A 58 -2.81 -23.38 -20.95
CA ILE A 58 -3.41 -22.08 -20.65
C ILE A 58 -3.05 -21.07 -21.74
N MET A 59 -3.90 -20.06 -21.89
CA MET A 59 -3.67 -18.94 -22.78
C MET A 59 -3.43 -17.67 -21.96
N LEU A 60 -2.22 -17.14 -22.02
CA LEU A 60 -1.87 -15.92 -21.29
C LEU A 60 -2.70 -14.72 -21.81
N SER A 61 -2.76 -13.65 -21.02
CA SER A 61 -3.38 -12.38 -21.43
C SER A 61 -2.88 -11.86 -22.79
N CYS A 62 -1.59 -12.07 -23.10
CA CYS A 62 -0.92 -11.74 -24.37
C CYS A 62 -1.27 -12.67 -25.55
N LYS A 63 -2.22 -13.59 -25.36
CA LYS A 63 -2.75 -14.56 -26.34
C LYS A 63 -1.80 -15.67 -26.80
N HIS A 64 -0.62 -15.79 -26.18
CA HIS A 64 0.25 -16.95 -26.37
C HIS A 64 -0.16 -18.11 -25.46
N ALA A 65 -0.12 -19.34 -26.00
CA ALA A 65 -0.50 -20.56 -25.30
C ALA A 65 0.72 -21.38 -24.87
N PHE A 66 0.68 -21.92 -23.66
CA PHE A 66 1.73 -22.76 -23.09
C PHE A 66 1.12 -23.82 -22.19
N HIS A 67 1.83 -24.93 -21.94
CA HIS A 67 1.42 -25.88 -20.92
C HIS A 67 1.37 -25.18 -19.55
N PHE A 68 0.31 -25.42 -18.79
CA PHE A 68 0.11 -24.86 -17.45
C PHE A 68 1.31 -25.13 -16.54
N GLU A 69 1.74 -26.41 -16.46
CA GLU A 69 2.88 -26.80 -15.64
C GLU A 69 4.19 -26.13 -16.07
N CYS A 70 4.36 -25.85 -17.37
CA CYS A 70 5.56 -25.19 -17.85
C CYS A 70 5.62 -23.74 -17.39
N VAL A 71 4.49 -23.03 -17.42
CA VAL A 71 4.39 -21.65 -16.92
C VAL A 71 4.55 -21.63 -15.40
N GLN A 72 3.90 -22.56 -14.69
CA GLN A 72 4.01 -22.68 -13.24
C GLN A 72 5.46 -22.96 -12.80
N LYS A 73 6.12 -23.98 -13.38
CA LYS A 73 7.54 -24.28 -13.11
C LYS A 73 8.45 -23.09 -13.40
N LYS A 74 8.21 -22.36 -14.50
CA LYS A 74 8.97 -21.16 -14.85
C LYS A 74 8.83 -20.07 -13.78
N LEU A 75 7.63 -19.85 -13.23
CA LEU A 75 7.40 -18.91 -12.13
C LEU A 75 7.99 -19.39 -10.80
N ASP A 76 7.90 -20.68 -10.50
CA ASP A 76 8.44 -21.27 -9.27
C ASP A 76 9.98 -21.23 -9.22
N MET A 77 10.63 -21.46 -10.36
CA MET A 77 12.09 -21.37 -10.49
C MET A 77 12.62 -19.96 -10.22
N SER A 78 11.79 -18.92 -10.34
CA SER A 78 12.17 -17.53 -10.10
C SER A 78 13.42 -17.13 -10.91
N TRP A 79 14.29 -16.27 -10.37
CA TRP A 79 15.58 -15.95 -10.96
C TRP A 79 16.70 -16.87 -10.46
N GLN A 80 17.64 -17.21 -11.35
CA GLN A 80 18.80 -18.05 -11.05
C GLN A 80 20.04 -17.23 -10.70
N THR A 81 20.07 -15.95 -11.08
CA THR A 81 21.17 -15.04 -10.77
C THR A 81 21.24 -14.72 -9.27
N PRO A 82 22.40 -14.31 -8.72
CA PRO A 82 22.48 -13.85 -7.34
C PRO A 82 21.59 -12.62 -7.07
N PHE A 83 21.45 -11.73 -8.07
CA PHE A 83 20.56 -10.58 -8.03
C PHE A 83 19.19 -10.90 -8.62
N ILE A 84 18.16 -10.19 -8.15
CA ILE A 84 16.78 -10.29 -8.57
C ILE A 84 16.66 -9.83 -10.02
N SER A 85 15.98 -10.63 -10.84
CA SER A 85 15.58 -10.29 -12.19
C SER A 85 14.17 -10.81 -12.45
N PHE A 86 13.42 -10.15 -13.34
CA PHE A 86 12.01 -10.47 -13.59
C PHE A 86 11.77 -11.15 -14.95
N GLU A 87 12.84 -11.49 -15.69
CA GLU A 87 12.71 -12.10 -17.02
C GLU A 87 11.98 -13.46 -16.97
N TYR A 88 12.12 -14.21 -15.88
CA TYR A 88 11.41 -15.47 -15.66
C TYR A 88 9.88 -15.29 -15.65
N ALA A 89 9.36 -14.10 -15.33
CA ALA A 89 7.94 -13.80 -15.26
C ALA A 89 7.37 -13.17 -16.54
N THR A 90 8.13 -13.21 -17.65
CA THR A 90 7.69 -12.70 -18.95
C THR A 90 7.37 -13.82 -19.94
N CYS A 91 6.45 -13.56 -20.86
CA CYS A 91 6.11 -14.46 -21.95
C CYS A 91 7.36 -14.73 -22.81
N PRO A 92 7.73 -16.00 -23.05
CA PRO A 92 8.89 -16.33 -23.89
C PRO A 92 8.83 -15.78 -25.32
N LEU A 93 7.62 -15.53 -25.84
CA LEU A 93 7.40 -15.15 -27.23
C LEU A 93 7.32 -13.63 -27.44
N CYS A 94 6.63 -12.89 -26.56
CA CYS A 94 6.44 -11.44 -26.70
C CYS A 94 7.02 -10.60 -25.56
N LYS A 95 7.58 -11.23 -24.52
CA LYS A 95 8.11 -10.59 -23.33
C LYS A 95 7.10 -9.79 -22.48
N GLU A 96 5.81 -9.80 -22.82
CA GLU A 96 4.77 -9.27 -21.93
C GLU A 96 4.69 -10.04 -20.60
N PRO A 97 4.31 -9.39 -19.48
CA PRO A 97 4.18 -10.05 -18.19
C PRO A 97 3.22 -11.25 -18.24
N ILE A 98 3.63 -12.35 -17.62
CA ILE A 98 2.77 -13.53 -17.47
C ILE A 98 1.59 -13.14 -16.58
N ASN A 99 0.37 -13.38 -17.08
CA ASN A 99 -0.85 -13.14 -16.33
C ASN A 99 -1.90 -14.16 -16.77
N HIS A 100 -2.40 -14.93 -15.80
CA HIS A 100 -3.48 -15.91 -15.97
C HIS A 100 -4.18 -16.12 -14.63
N GLU A 101 -5.50 -16.29 -14.65
CA GLU A 101 -6.34 -16.45 -13.45
C GLU A 101 -5.90 -17.65 -12.59
N SER A 102 -5.65 -18.80 -13.21
CA SER A 102 -5.16 -20.01 -12.50
C SER A 102 -3.75 -19.89 -11.92
N LEU A 103 -3.05 -18.77 -12.15
CA LEU A 103 -1.72 -18.47 -11.62
C LEU A 103 -1.71 -17.13 -10.86
N SER A 104 -2.87 -16.57 -10.52
CA SER A 104 -3.01 -15.20 -10.00
C SER A 104 -2.16 -14.96 -8.75
N GLU A 105 -2.20 -15.87 -7.78
CA GLU A 105 -1.40 -15.80 -6.54
C GLU A 105 0.09 -15.59 -6.84
N LYS A 106 0.65 -16.44 -7.71
CA LYS A 106 2.06 -16.35 -8.09
C LYS A 106 2.36 -15.09 -8.91
N CYS A 107 1.45 -14.70 -9.80
CA CYS A 107 1.58 -13.46 -10.57
C CYS A 107 1.57 -12.23 -9.66
N ASP A 108 0.77 -12.25 -8.59
CA ASP A 108 0.66 -11.16 -7.62
C ASP A 108 1.90 -11.07 -6.72
N GLU A 109 2.47 -12.20 -6.29
CA GLU A 109 3.76 -12.24 -5.60
C GLU A 109 4.87 -11.58 -6.43
N VAL A 110 4.95 -11.92 -7.72
CA VAL A 110 5.96 -11.35 -8.62
C VAL A 110 5.75 -9.85 -8.80
N ARG A 111 4.50 -9.40 -9.04
CA ARG A 111 4.19 -7.96 -9.17
C ARG A 111 4.54 -7.18 -7.92
N LEU A 112 4.25 -7.74 -6.74
CA LEU A 112 4.58 -7.11 -5.47
C LEU A 112 6.10 -6.94 -5.33
N LEU A 113 6.88 -7.99 -5.64
CA LEU A 113 8.34 -7.95 -5.60
C LEU A 113 8.91 -6.95 -6.62
N GLU A 114 8.42 -6.97 -7.87
CA GLU A 114 8.84 -6.08 -8.94
C GLU A 114 8.57 -4.61 -8.61
N ASN A 115 7.37 -4.30 -8.13
CA ASN A 115 7.03 -2.95 -7.67
C ASN A 115 7.89 -2.52 -6.48
N THR A 116 8.15 -3.42 -5.53
CA THR A 116 9.01 -3.13 -4.39
C THR A 116 10.44 -2.80 -4.84
N VAL A 117 11.03 -3.62 -5.70
CA VAL A 117 12.39 -3.41 -6.21
C VAL A 117 12.48 -2.13 -7.04
N ARG A 118 11.51 -1.85 -7.92
CA ARG A 118 11.48 -0.61 -8.71
C ARG A 118 11.36 0.64 -7.85
N GLN A 119 10.54 0.62 -6.81
CA GLN A 119 10.43 1.75 -5.88
C GLN A 119 11.76 1.97 -5.13
N MET A 120 12.41 0.91 -4.67
CA MET A 120 13.74 1.00 -4.06
C MET A 120 14.78 1.55 -5.04
N ALA A 121 14.73 1.13 -6.31
CA ALA A 121 15.61 1.60 -7.38
C ALA A 121 15.42 3.08 -7.68
N LEU A 122 14.17 3.55 -7.82
CA LEU A 122 13.86 4.97 -8.03
C LEU A 122 14.23 5.84 -6.83
N GLN A 123 14.00 5.36 -5.60
CA GLN A 123 14.45 6.06 -4.39
C GLN A 123 15.97 6.20 -4.39
N ARG A 124 16.69 5.15 -4.78
CA ARG A 124 18.15 5.18 -4.87
C ARG A 124 18.64 6.11 -5.98
N LEU A 125 18.00 6.07 -7.15
CA LEU A 125 18.30 6.96 -8.28
C LEU A 125 18.20 8.44 -7.88
N ARG A 126 17.13 8.80 -7.17
CA ARG A 126 16.88 10.16 -6.66
C ARG A 126 17.87 10.57 -5.58
N TYR A 127 18.18 9.66 -4.66
CA TYR A 127 19.17 9.89 -3.61
C TYR A 127 20.59 10.13 -4.19
N GLU A 128 20.93 9.43 -5.27
CA GLU A 128 22.22 9.60 -5.96
C GLU A 128 22.19 10.73 -7.00
N GLU A 129 21.07 11.43 -7.15
CA GLU A 129 20.85 12.50 -8.14
C GLU A 129 21.10 12.07 -9.59
N ARG A 130 20.92 10.78 -9.89
CA ARG A 130 21.20 10.19 -11.21
C ARG A 130 20.03 10.25 -12.19
N GLN A 131 18.87 10.77 -11.76
CA GLN A 131 17.75 11.07 -12.65
C GLN A 131 18.09 12.18 -13.67
N SER A 132 19.14 12.97 -13.42
CA SER A 132 19.66 13.97 -14.33
C SER A 132 20.77 13.46 -15.25
N ASP A 133 21.11 12.16 -15.20
CA ASP A 133 22.12 11.58 -16.08
C ASP A 133 21.69 11.71 -17.55
N ASN A 134 22.66 11.97 -18.44
CA ASN A 134 22.40 12.23 -19.86
C ASN A 134 21.58 11.12 -20.53
N ASP A 135 21.77 9.86 -20.13
CA ASP A 135 21.02 8.72 -20.68
C ASP A 135 19.51 8.78 -20.39
N VAL A 136 19.08 9.58 -19.40
CA VAL A 136 17.68 9.76 -18.98
C VAL A 136 17.08 11.06 -19.51
N VAL A 137 17.88 12.14 -19.56
CA VAL A 137 17.39 13.49 -19.91
C VAL A 137 17.61 13.88 -21.37
N ASP A 138 18.59 13.30 -22.07
CA ASP A 138 18.82 13.57 -23.49
C ASP A 138 17.79 12.80 -24.34
N PRO A 139 17.06 13.45 -25.27
CA PRO A 139 16.20 12.77 -26.24
C PRO A 139 16.88 11.67 -27.07
N LYS A 140 18.21 11.66 -27.17
CA LYS A 140 19.01 10.60 -27.81
C LYS A 140 19.53 9.55 -26.82
N GLY A 141 19.34 9.77 -25.52
CA GLY A 141 19.73 8.86 -24.44
C GLY A 141 18.96 7.54 -24.52
N LYS A 142 19.63 6.45 -24.14
CA LYS A 142 19.07 5.09 -24.25
C LYS A 142 17.81 4.90 -23.39
N PHE A 143 17.70 5.66 -22.31
CA PHE A 143 16.60 5.58 -21.34
C PHE A 143 15.86 6.93 -21.23
N TYR A 144 15.78 7.68 -22.34
CA TYR A 144 15.07 8.96 -22.36
C TYR A 144 13.63 8.81 -21.84
N ASN A 145 13.28 9.58 -20.80
CA ASN A 145 12.00 9.47 -20.08
C ASN A 145 11.69 8.08 -19.47
N ASP A 146 12.70 7.23 -19.28
CA ASP A 146 12.58 5.90 -18.67
C ASP A 146 13.49 5.77 -17.43
N GLU A 147 13.20 6.56 -16.39
CA GLU A 147 13.93 6.51 -15.10
C GLU A 147 13.96 5.10 -14.50
N ILE A 148 12.88 4.32 -14.68
CA ILE A 148 12.75 2.97 -14.13
C ILE A 148 13.66 2.02 -14.90
N GLY A 149 13.63 2.04 -16.24
CA GLY A 149 14.53 1.23 -17.06
C GLY A 149 15.99 1.58 -16.83
N TYR A 150 16.31 2.86 -16.62
CA TYR A 150 17.66 3.29 -16.26
C TYR A 150 18.08 2.76 -14.87
N ALA A 151 17.24 2.93 -13.86
CA ALA A 151 17.51 2.43 -12.51
C ALA A 151 17.66 0.90 -12.47
N ASP A 152 16.79 0.18 -13.19
CA ASP A 152 16.88 -1.27 -13.36
C ASP A 152 18.17 -1.66 -14.12
N HIS A 153 18.68 -0.81 -15.03
CA HIS A 153 19.91 -1.05 -15.75
C HIS A 153 21.16 -0.92 -14.86
N ILE A 154 21.20 0.08 -13.98
CA ILE A 154 22.39 0.43 -13.21
C ILE A 154 22.44 -0.17 -11.80
N TYR A 155 21.32 -0.59 -11.21
CA TYR A 155 21.29 -1.10 -9.83
C TYR A 155 21.08 -2.61 -9.72
N ALA A 156 21.76 -3.24 -8.77
CA ALA A 156 21.59 -4.64 -8.40
C ALA A 156 20.87 -4.76 -7.06
N PHE A 157 19.80 -5.56 -7.03
CA PHE A 157 19.06 -5.92 -5.82
C PHE A 157 19.18 -7.42 -5.57
N PHE A 158 19.34 -7.82 -4.32
CA PHE A 158 19.50 -9.22 -3.91
C PHE A 158 18.36 -9.61 -2.98
N GLN A 159 18.04 -10.90 -2.90
CA GLN A 159 17.09 -11.40 -1.92
C GLN A 159 17.83 -11.91 -0.69
N CYS A 160 17.50 -11.38 0.49
CA CYS A 160 18.09 -11.84 1.74
C CYS A 160 17.71 -13.32 2.00
N PHE A 161 18.69 -14.17 2.28
CA PHE A 161 18.45 -15.58 2.57
C PHE A 161 17.62 -15.79 3.84
N GLN A 162 17.81 -14.94 4.85
CA GLN A 162 17.18 -15.10 6.16
C GLN A 162 15.75 -14.52 6.18
N CYS A 163 15.57 -13.26 5.78
CA CYS A 163 14.26 -12.60 5.86
C CYS A 163 13.47 -12.60 4.54
N LYS A 164 14.05 -13.12 3.44
CA LYS A 164 13.47 -13.19 2.08
C LYS A 164 13.11 -11.85 1.44
N LYS A 165 13.42 -10.72 2.07
CA LYS A 165 13.18 -9.36 1.55
C LYS A 165 14.27 -8.93 0.56
N PRO A 166 13.92 -8.13 -0.46
CA PRO A 166 14.91 -7.52 -1.35
C PRO A 166 15.76 -6.49 -0.60
N TYR A 167 17.04 -6.38 -0.96
CA TYR A 167 17.94 -5.34 -0.46
C TYR A 167 18.87 -4.85 -1.58
N PHE A 168 19.30 -3.59 -1.47
CA PHE A 168 20.22 -2.98 -2.43
C PHE A 168 21.62 -3.55 -2.26
N GLY A 169 22.26 -3.99 -3.36
CA GLY A 169 23.61 -4.55 -3.35
C GLY A 169 24.59 -3.85 -4.28
N GLY A 170 24.34 -2.58 -4.62
CA GLY A 170 25.28 -1.74 -5.36
C GLY A 170 24.95 -1.58 -6.84
N ALA A 171 25.82 -0.84 -7.56
CA ALA A 171 25.70 -0.66 -8.99
C ALA A 171 26.11 -1.94 -9.75
N LYS A 172 25.40 -2.27 -10.84
CA LYS A 172 25.69 -3.42 -11.71
C LYS A 172 27.04 -3.30 -12.42
N GLU A 173 27.49 -2.06 -12.66
CA GLU A 173 28.80 -1.71 -13.24
C GLU A 173 29.97 -2.12 -12.34
N CYS A 174 29.73 -2.44 -11.05
CA CYS A 174 30.74 -2.97 -10.14
C CYS A 174 31.12 -4.44 -10.41
N LYS A 175 30.60 -5.06 -11.49
CA LYS A 175 31.19 -6.29 -12.03
C LYS A 175 32.55 -5.94 -12.64
N ALA A 176 33.60 -6.02 -11.81
CA ALA A 176 34.94 -6.16 -12.32
C ALA A 176 34.91 -7.27 -13.39
N GLN A 177 35.38 -6.92 -14.57
CA GLN A 177 35.75 -7.87 -15.59
C GLN A 177 36.76 -8.82 -14.95
N ASP A 178 36.34 -10.02 -14.58
CA ASP A 178 37.22 -11.18 -14.52
C ASP A 178 36.36 -12.44 -14.64
N GLU A 179 36.52 -13.02 -15.83
CA GLU A 179 36.19 -14.40 -16.20
C GLU A 179 37.13 -15.38 -15.47
N GLU A 180 37.24 -15.31 -14.14
CA GLU A 180 37.89 -16.37 -13.37
C GLU A 180 36.82 -17.30 -12.78
N GLU A 181 36.80 -18.49 -13.37
CA GLU A 181 35.98 -19.63 -13.04
C GLU A 181 36.06 -19.98 -11.54
N ASN A 182 34.91 -20.38 -10.97
CA ASN A 182 34.74 -21.16 -9.73
C ASN A 182 34.52 -20.49 -8.36
N ASN A 183 33.97 -19.27 -8.26
CA ASN A 183 33.29 -18.83 -7.03
C ASN A 183 31.79 -18.58 -7.26
N GLN A 184 30.99 -19.66 -7.19
CA GLN A 184 29.53 -19.54 -7.18
C GLN A 184 29.10 -18.85 -5.86
N VAL A 185 28.53 -17.64 -5.96
CA VAL A 185 27.93 -16.96 -4.81
C VAL A 185 26.73 -17.78 -4.34
N GLU A 186 26.86 -18.43 -3.19
CA GLU A 186 25.78 -19.25 -2.64
C GLU A 186 24.64 -18.37 -2.11
N LYS A 187 23.38 -18.76 -2.36
CA LYS A 187 22.20 -18.01 -1.91
C LYS A 187 22.20 -17.79 -0.39
N LYS A 188 22.82 -18.68 0.40
CA LYS A 188 22.89 -18.59 1.87
C LYS A 188 23.73 -17.42 2.38
N ASP A 189 24.67 -16.93 1.58
CA ASP A 189 25.59 -15.86 1.97
C ASP A 189 25.02 -14.46 1.65
N LEU A 190 23.88 -14.39 0.94
CA LEU A 190 23.17 -13.14 0.64
C LEU A 190 22.34 -12.70 1.84
N ILE A 191 22.95 -12.05 2.82
CA ILE A 191 22.28 -11.61 4.04
C ILE A 191 22.20 -10.08 4.05
N CYS A 192 20.99 -9.52 4.16
CA CYS A 192 20.82 -8.08 4.25
C CYS A 192 21.39 -7.51 5.56
N ASN A 193 21.72 -6.23 5.58
CA ASN A 193 22.29 -5.52 6.75
C ASN A 193 21.57 -5.83 8.08
N LYS A 194 20.23 -5.91 8.07
CA LYS A 194 19.43 -6.27 9.25
C LYS A 194 19.73 -7.65 9.82
N CYS A 195 20.01 -8.61 8.95
CA CYS A 195 20.21 -10.00 9.32
C CYS A 195 21.67 -10.33 9.67
N GLN A 196 22.62 -9.40 9.42
CA GLN A 196 24.06 -9.63 9.65
C GLN A 196 24.53 -9.37 11.10
N LYS A 197 23.70 -8.81 12.00
CA LYS A 197 23.99 -8.55 13.44
C LYS A 197 25.45 -8.17 13.74
N ILE A 198 25.84 -6.94 13.41
CA ILE A 198 27.18 -6.40 13.71
C ILE A 198 27.25 -6.06 15.22
N GLU A 199 28.18 -6.67 15.96
CA GLU A 199 28.30 -6.57 17.43
C GLU A 199 28.49 -5.14 17.99
N SER A 200 28.85 -4.15 17.17
CA SER A 200 29.17 -2.80 17.62
C SER A 200 28.01 -1.80 17.57
N VAL A 201 26.79 -2.21 17.22
CA VAL A 201 25.62 -1.33 17.18
C VAL A 201 24.36 -2.08 17.61
N ASP A 202 23.80 -1.72 18.77
CA ASP A 202 22.46 -2.17 19.16
C ASP A 202 21.44 -1.67 18.13
N GLU A 203 20.48 -2.52 17.74
CA GLU A 203 19.34 -2.10 16.92
C GLU A 203 18.67 -0.89 17.60
N CYS A 204 18.47 0.23 16.88
CA CYS A 204 17.77 1.37 17.51
C CYS A 204 16.36 0.88 17.87
N LYS A 205 16.02 0.94 19.16
CA LYS A 205 14.75 0.44 19.73
C LYS A 205 13.49 0.97 19.03
N GLU A 206 13.65 2.06 18.28
CA GLU A 206 12.58 2.85 17.65
C GLU A 206 12.54 2.67 16.12
N HIS A 207 13.70 2.54 15.47
CA HIS A 207 13.83 2.56 14.01
C HIS A 207 14.48 1.28 13.43
N GLY A 208 14.78 0.30 14.28
CA GLY A 208 15.48 -0.92 13.91
C GLY A 208 16.86 -0.64 13.29
N ALA A 209 17.36 -1.58 12.50
CA ALA A 209 18.69 -1.49 11.88
C ALA A 209 18.73 -0.81 10.50
N ASP A 210 17.60 -0.38 9.93
CA ASP A 210 17.52 0.18 8.56
C ASP A 210 18.25 1.52 8.39
N TYR A 211 18.37 2.28 9.48
CA TYR A 211 18.86 3.66 9.47
C TYR A 211 20.20 3.79 10.21
N LEU A 212 20.93 2.70 10.39
CA LEU A 212 22.26 2.75 10.99
C LEU A 212 23.25 3.34 9.98
N ALA A 213 23.84 4.48 10.31
CA ALA A 213 24.98 5.00 9.57
C ALA A 213 26.25 4.28 10.01
N TYR A 214 27.17 4.09 9.07
CA TYR A 214 28.47 3.50 9.31
C TYR A 214 29.56 4.44 8.80
N LYS A 215 30.68 4.54 9.54
CA LYS A 215 31.87 5.20 8.99
C LYS A 215 32.51 4.29 7.95
N CYS A 216 33.20 4.89 7.00
CA CYS A 216 34.18 4.17 6.19
C CYS A 216 35.17 3.48 7.12
N ARG A 217 35.47 2.20 6.86
CA ARG A 217 36.45 1.44 7.65
C ARG A 217 37.81 2.13 7.63
N TYR A 218 38.21 2.67 6.48
CA TYR A 218 39.57 3.14 6.21
C TYR A 218 39.79 4.65 6.33
N CYS A 219 38.75 5.44 6.60
CA CYS A 219 38.90 6.88 6.85
C CYS A 219 37.78 7.45 7.74
N CYS A 220 37.97 8.70 8.19
CA CYS A 220 37.01 9.44 9.02
C CYS A 220 35.95 10.14 8.16
N THR A 221 35.23 9.38 7.35
CA THR A 221 34.13 9.86 6.50
C THR A 221 32.97 8.86 6.57
N MET A 222 31.74 9.32 6.36
CA MET A 222 30.58 8.44 6.29
C MET A 222 30.72 7.47 5.10
N SER A 223 30.35 6.22 5.29
CA SER A 223 30.32 5.25 4.20
C SER A 223 29.13 5.50 3.26
N VAL A 224 29.33 5.18 1.99
CA VAL A 224 28.32 5.24 0.93
C VAL A 224 28.12 3.85 0.30
N PHE A 225 29.15 3.01 0.38
CA PHE A 225 29.18 1.66 -0.15
C PHE A 225 29.35 0.66 0.99
N HIS A 226 28.64 -0.47 0.90
CA HIS A 226 28.83 -1.62 1.77
C HIS A 226 29.14 -2.83 0.88
N CYS A 227 30.43 -3.17 0.81
CA CYS A 227 30.92 -4.19 -0.11
C CYS A 227 31.03 -5.53 0.59
N TRP A 228 30.64 -6.58 -0.12
CA TRP A 228 30.68 -7.98 0.32
C TRP A 228 29.95 -8.27 1.64
N GLY A 229 29.05 -7.37 2.07
CA GLY A 229 28.37 -7.47 3.36
C GLY A 229 29.33 -7.43 4.57
N LYS A 230 30.56 -6.92 4.39
CA LYS A 230 31.62 -6.98 5.41
C LYS A 230 32.36 -5.66 5.60
N VAL A 231 32.44 -4.81 4.57
CA VAL A 231 33.30 -3.62 4.60
C VAL A 231 32.57 -2.38 4.12
N HIS A 232 32.55 -1.35 4.96
CA HIS A 232 31.98 -0.05 4.64
C HIS A 232 33.03 0.87 4.02
N PHE A 233 32.76 1.42 2.83
CA PHE A 233 33.63 2.37 2.12
C PHE A 233 32.94 3.71 1.88
N CYS A 234 33.69 4.81 1.98
CA CYS A 234 33.32 6.07 1.34
C CYS A 234 33.69 6.03 -0.15
N ARG A 235 33.30 7.05 -0.92
CA ARG A 235 33.59 7.12 -2.36
C ARG A 235 35.08 7.06 -2.68
N GLU A 236 35.90 7.85 -1.99
CA GLU A 236 37.35 7.89 -2.21
C GLU A 236 38.03 6.54 -1.89
N CYS A 237 37.66 5.89 -0.79
CA CYS A 237 38.25 4.61 -0.42
C CYS A 237 37.72 3.44 -1.27
N HIS A 238 36.58 3.61 -1.95
CA HIS A 238 36.01 2.62 -2.87
C HIS A 238 36.57 2.75 -4.30
N GLU A 239 37.37 3.78 -4.61
CA GLU A 239 37.88 3.97 -5.97
C GLU A 239 38.72 2.77 -6.45
N PRO A 240 38.58 2.35 -7.71
CA PRO A 240 39.44 1.34 -8.32
C PRO A 240 40.92 1.71 -8.19
N GLY A 241 41.76 0.77 -7.74
CA GLY A 241 43.19 1.03 -7.49
C GLY A 241 43.49 1.64 -6.09
N VAL A 242 42.46 1.92 -5.29
CA VAL A 242 42.55 2.34 -3.89
C VAL A 242 42.09 1.23 -2.95
N TRP A 243 40.87 0.70 -3.13
CA TRP A 243 40.29 -0.29 -2.20
C TRP A 243 41.08 -1.61 -2.14
N ASP A 244 41.69 -2.01 -3.26
CA ASP A 244 42.48 -3.23 -3.44
C ASP A 244 43.79 -3.21 -2.63
N LYS A 245 44.27 -2.02 -2.26
CA LYS A 245 45.42 -1.82 -1.35
C LYS A 245 45.01 -1.79 0.12
N LEU A 246 43.74 -1.53 0.41
CA LEU A 246 43.22 -1.39 1.77
C LEU A 246 42.80 -2.76 2.35
N CYS A 247 42.14 -3.58 1.55
CA CYS A 247 41.70 -4.90 1.99
C CYS A 247 41.65 -5.95 0.89
N THR A 248 41.60 -7.21 1.31
CA THR A 248 41.42 -8.35 0.41
C THR A 248 39.98 -8.44 -0.07
N TYR A 249 39.79 -8.58 -1.39
CA TYR A 249 38.49 -8.78 -2.04
C TYR A 249 37.71 -9.93 -1.36
N SER A 250 36.38 -9.80 -1.28
CA SER A 250 35.41 -10.74 -0.69
C SER A 250 35.53 -11.05 0.82
N THR A 251 36.74 -11.04 1.37
CA THR A 251 37.02 -11.32 2.78
C THR A 251 37.02 -10.05 3.63
N GLY A 252 37.39 -8.91 3.05
CA GLY A 252 37.49 -7.64 3.77
C GLY A 252 38.62 -7.60 4.81
N LYS A 253 39.57 -8.54 4.75
CA LYS A 253 40.72 -8.57 5.67
C LYS A 253 41.65 -7.39 5.37
N ASN A 254 42.05 -6.67 6.41
CA ASN A 254 42.99 -5.55 6.32
C ASN A 254 44.32 -6.02 5.70
N LYS A 255 44.84 -5.26 4.73
CA LYS A 255 46.15 -5.53 4.10
C LYS A 255 47.30 -4.75 4.73
N GLN A 256 46.98 -3.67 5.44
CA GLN A 256 47.93 -2.75 6.08
C GLN A 256 47.75 -2.77 7.61
N ALA A 257 48.81 -2.41 8.33
CA ALA A 257 48.75 -2.20 9.77
C ALA A 257 47.86 -0.98 10.10
N LEU A 258 47.21 -0.97 11.28
CA LEU A 258 46.24 0.08 11.63
C LEU A 258 46.83 1.50 11.52
N ILE A 259 48.10 1.68 11.88
CA ILE A 259 48.79 2.98 11.83
C ILE A 259 49.03 3.50 10.40
N GLU A 260 49.01 2.61 9.41
CA GLU A 260 49.27 2.93 7.99
C GLU A 260 48.02 3.49 7.29
N TYR A 261 46.82 3.17 7.80
CA TYR A 261 45.59 3.82 7.33
C TYR A 261 45.56 5.31 7.72
N LYS A 262 44.75 6.10 7.00
CA LYS A 262 44.59 7.54 7.22
C LYS A 262 43.89 7.83 8.57
N GLN A 263 44.63 7.88 9.67
CA GLN A 263 44.10 8.19 11.01
C GLN A 263 43.88 9.70 11.20
N CYS A 264 42.89 10.08 12.01
CA CYS A 264 42.75 11.48 12.46
C CYS A 264 43.90 11.86 13.43
N PRO A 265 44.25 13.15 13.59
CA PRO A 265 45.42 13.57 14.34
C PRO A 265 45.49 13.01 15.78
N GLY A 266 44.34 13.00 16.48
CA GLY A 266 44.24 12.47 17.83
C GLY A 266 44.49 10.97 17.91
N LEU A 267 43.86 10.18 17.02
CA LEU A 267 44.07 8.72 16.96
C LEU A 267 45.49 8.37 16.55
N LYS A 268 46.06 9.10 15.58
CA LYS A 268 47.43 8.85 15.12
C LYS A 268 48.43 9.02 16.27
N LYS A 269 48.29 10.09 17.05
CA LYS A 269 49.12 10.33 18.23
C LYS A 269 48.92 9.24 19.28
N ALA A 270 47.67 8.90 19.60
CA ALA A 270 47.35 7.90 20.60
C ALA A 270 47.88 6.50 20.24
N LEU A 271 47.78 6.09 18.97
CA LEU A 271 48.36 4.84 18.48
C LEU A 271 49.89 4.83 18.58
N VAL A 272 50.54 5.93 18.20
CA VAL A 272 52.00 6.07 18.32
C VAL A 272 52.44 6.01 19.78
N ASP A 273 51.72 6.65 20.69
CA ASP A 273 52.05 6.62 22.12
C ASP A 273 51.80 5.22 22.72
N LEU A 274 50.75 4.52 22.28
CA LEU A 274 50.48 3.13 22.65
C LEU A 274 51.60 2.18 22.18
N MET A 275 52.13 2.40 20.98
CA MET A 275 53.25 1.64 20.42
C MET A 275 54.60 1.91 21.10
N LYS A 276 54.74 3.04 21.81
CA LYS A 276 55.95 3.35 22.60
C LYS A 276 55.97 2.66 23.96
N ASP A 277 54.84 2.09 24.40
CA ASP A 277 54.78 1.34 25.65
C ASP A 277 55.71 0.10 25.53
N PRO A 278 56.66 -0.09 26.47
CA PRO A 278 57.57 -1.24 26.44
C PRO A 278 56.87 -2.60 26.41
N SER A 279 55.63 -2.67 26.90
CA SER A 279 54.81 -3.89 26.88
C SER A 279 54.20 -4.19 25.49
N TRP A 280 54.16 -3.23 24.57
CA TRP A 280 53.51 -3.37 23.26
C TRP A 280 54.12 -4.49 22.41
N ASN A 281 55.45 -4.54 22.37
CA ASN A 281 56.19 -5.52 21.57
C ASN A 281 56.11 -6.95 22.12
N ASN A 282 55.60 -7.13 23.35
CA ASN A 282 55.44 -8.43 24.00
C ASN A 282 54.03 -9.01 23.81
N LEU A 283 53.12 -8.28 23.16
CA LEU A 283 51.74 -8.71 22.88
C LEU A 283 51.66 -9.43 21.55
N THR A 284 50.76 -10.41 21.45
CA THR A 284 50.36 -11.01 20.17
C THR A 284 49.64 -10.00 19.29
N LEU A 285 49.58 -10.25 17.97
CA LEU A 285 48.88 -9.36 17.03
C LEU A 285 47.39 -9.16 17.40
N GLU A 286 46.72 -10.19 17.90
CA GLU A 286 45.33 -10.12 18.34
C GLU A 286 45.16 -9.26 19.60
N GLU A 287 46.10 -9.35 20.55
CA GLU A 287 46.12 -8.50 21.75
C GLU A 287 46.47 -7.04 21.42
N GLN A 288 47.36 -6.81 20.45
CA GLN A 288 47.67 -5.48 19.92
C GLN A 288 46.45 -4.87 19.24
N GLU A 289 45.74 -5.62 18.39
CA GLU A 289 44.50 -5.17 17.75
C GLU A 289 43.41 -4.87 18.77
N LYS A 290 43.28 -5.70 19.83
CA LYS A 290 42.32 -5.47 20.92
C LYS A 290 42.64 -4.19 21.71
N LYS A 291 43.91 -3.97 22.09
CA LYS A 291 44.33 -2.73 22.76
C LYS A 291 44.19 -1.51 21.86
N ALA A 292 44.53 -1.63 20.57
CA ALA A 292 44.34 -0.56 19.60
C ALA A 292 42.84 -0.23 19.42
N TYR A 293 41.98 -1.25 19.40
CA TYR A 293 40.53 -1.06 19.29
C TYR A 293 39.96 -0.25 20.46
N GLU A 294 40.56 -0.26 21.65
CA GLU A 294 40.10 0.54 22.81
C GLU A 294 40.43 2.03 22.68
N THR A 295 41.36 2.39 21.81
CA THR A 295 41.71 3.79 21.54
C THR A 295 40.52 4.51 20.89
N ARG A 296 40.22 5.74 21.30
CA ARG A 296 39.09 6.52 20.77
C ARG A 296 39.56 7.83 20.16
N ALA A 297 38.95 8.19 19.03
CA ALA A 297 39.12 9.49 18.43
C ALA A 297 38.64 10.60 19.38
N ASP A 298 39.38 11.70 19.37
CA ASP A 298 38.94 12.96 19.95
C ASP A 298 37.90 13.60 19.01
N PRO A 299 36.65 13.81 19.46
CA PRO A 299 35.61 14.46 18.66
C PRO A 299 35.99 15.84 18.14
N ASP A 300 36.77 16.61 18.90
CA ASP A 300 37.12 17.99 18.52
C ASP A 300 38.17 18.03 17.41
N LEU A 301 38.95 16.95 17.25
CA LEU A 301 40.02 16.81 16.25
C LEU A 301 39.64 15.90 15.07
N CYS A 302 38.49 15.25 15.12
CA CYS A 302 38.03 14.32 14.09
C CYS A 302 36.95 14.96 13.20
N SER A 303 37.06 14.76 11.88
CA SER A 303 36.08 15.25 10.89
C SER A 303 34.66 14.72 11.11
N LEU A 304 34.50 13.55 11.76
CA LEU A 304 33.19 12.97 12.07
C LEU A 304 32.58 13.50 13.38
N ARG A 305 33.34 14.24 14.20
CA ARG A 305 32.93 14.75 15.51
C ARG A 305 32.34 13.69 16.46
N VAL A 306 32.76 12.44 16.32
CA VAL A 306 32.30 11.30 17.11
C VAL A 306 33.51 10.51 17.62
N ARG A 307 33.40 9.94 18.83
CA ARG A 307 34.40 9.01 19.37
C ARG A 307 34.28 7.67 18.64
N HIS A 308 35.30 7.30 17.88
CA HIS A 308 35.34 6.05 17.13
C HIS A 308 36.72 5.36 17.27
N PRO A 309 36.82 4.04 17.05
CA PRO A 309 38.09 3.32 17.06
C PRO A 309 38.97 3.68 15.85
N PRO A 310 40.26 3.27 15.83
CA PRO A 310 41.14 3.44 14.68
C PRO A 310 40.55 3.02 13.34
N ASN A 311 40.94 3.73 12.27
CA ASN A 311 40.64 3.30 10.90
C ASN A 311 41.32 1.95 10.64
N GLY A 312 40.62 1.06 9.95
CA GLY A 312 40.88 -0.38 9.90
C GLY A 312 39.86 -1.21 10.68
N PHE A 313 39.03 -0.59 11.54
CA PHE A 313 37.89 -1.23 12.21
C PHE A 313 36.54 -0.73 11.68
N GLU A 314 35.58 -1.65 11.59
CA GLU A 314 34.18 -1.35 11.34
C GLU A 314 33.58 -0.64 12.55
N PHE A 315 32.75 0.38 12.29
CA PHE A 315 32.13 1.15 13.35
C PHE A 315 30.84 1.80 12.86
N GLY A 316 29.75 1.51 13.55
CA GLY A 316 28.50 2.23 13.35
C GLY A 316 28.53 3.58 14.04
N LEU A 317 28.01 4.58 13.33
CA LEU A 317 27.77 5.93 13.84
C LEU A 317 26.44 6.03 14.61
N GLY A 318 25.72 4.91 14.74
CA GLY A 318 24.39 4.84 15.33
C GLY A 318 23.28 5.10 14.30
N CYS A 319 22.04 5.11 14.76
CA CYS A 319 20.90 5.38 13.89
C CYS A 319 20.88 6.87 13.51
N THR A 320 20.88 7.17 12.22
CA THR A 320 20.83 8.53 11.67
C THR A 320 19.60 9.30 12.13
N LEU A 321 18.52 8.60 12.48
CA LEU A 321 17.30 9.17 13.04
C LEU A 321 17.33 9.30 14.57
N CYS A 322 18.20 8.54 15.27
CA CYS A 322 18.33 8.56 16.74
C CYS A 322 19.48 9.49 17.21
N ALA A 323 20.51 9.72 16.39
CA ALA A 323 21.55 10.74 16.59
C ALA A 323 20.95 12.16 16.70
N ASP A 324 19.70 12.32 16.28
CA ASP A 324 18.88 13.52 16.38
C ASP A 324 18.04 13.66 17.67
N LYS A 325 18.18 12.77 18.67
CA LYS A 325 17.33 12.83 19.87
C LYS A 325 17.80 13.78 20.97
N LYS A 326 19.06 14.25 20.95
CA LYS A 326 19.42 15.49 21.68
C LYS A 326 18.97 16.75 20.94
N SER A 327 18.64 16.61 19.66
CA SER A 327 18.17 17.67 18.80
C SER A 327 16.67 17.60 18.53
N ASP A 328 15.80 16.92 19.29
CA ASP A 328 14.35 17.12 19.03
C ASP A 328 13.94 18.58 19.28
N GLU A 329 14.54 19.23 20.28
CA GLU A 329 14.38 20.65 20.56
C GLU A 329 15.14 21.52 19.54
N GLU A 330 16.37 21.12 19.18
CA GLU A 330 17.26 21.90 18.30
C GLU A 330 16.96 21.69 16.81
N ASN A 331 16.39 20.56 16.41
CA ASN A 331 15.80 20.23 15.12
C ASN A 331 14.35 20.72 15.03
N ARG A 332 13.57 20.82 16.12
CA ARG A 332 12.39 21.70 16.08
C ARG A 332 12.79 23.14 15.83
N LYS A 333 13.85 23.63 16.49
CA LYS A 333 14.39 24.98 16.28
C LYS A 333 15.03 25.14 14.90
N ASN A 334 15.76 24.17 14.39
CA ASN A 334 16.42 24.20 13.09
C ASN A 334 15.44 23.92 11.95
N LYS A 335 14.45 23.05 12.13
CA LYS A 335 13.31 22.91 11.20
C LYS A 335 12.49 24.18 11.20
N ALA A 336 12.18 24.77 12.36
CA ALA A 336 11.52 26.08 12.42
C ALA A 336 12.37 27.18 11.78
N LYS A 337 13.71 27.15 11.94
CA LYS A 337 14.66 28.09 11.35
C LYS A 337 14.81 27.90 9.85
N VAL A 338 14.93 26.68 9.34
CA VAL A 338 14.96 26.35 7.91
C VAL A 338 13.60 26.63 7.28
N GLU A 339 12.49 26.35 7.97
CA GLU A 339 11.15 26.75 7.54
C GLU A 339 10.99 28.26 7.55
N GLN A 340 11.60 28.98 8.50
CA GLN A 340 11.62 30.43 8.58
C GLN A 340 12.52 31.04 7.50
N GLU A 341 13.70 30.50 7.24
CA GLU A 341 14.64 30.92 6.20
C GLU A 341 14.10 30.60 4.80
N MET A 342 13.50 29.41 4.59
CA MET A 342 12.74 29.09 3.38
C MET A 342 11.55 30.03 3.24
N ARG A 343 10.81 30.34 4.32
CA ARG A 343 9.69 31.30 4.30
C ARG A 343 10.17 32.71 4.00
N GLU A 344 11.32 33.15 4.49
CA GLU A 344 11.93 34.46 4.20
C GLU A 344 12.46 34.52 2.77
N ARG A 345 13.07 33.44 2.28
CA ARG A 345 13.53 33.30 0.89
C ARG A 345 12.37 33.25 -0.09
N LEU A 346 11.29 32.52 0.21
CA LEU A 346 10.03 32.52 -0.55
C LEU A 346 9.34 33.88 -0.48
N LYS A 347 9.31 34.51 0.70
CA LYS A 347 8.77 35.86 0.88
C LYS A 347 9.56 36.85 0.03
N HIS A 348 10.88 36.71 -0.10
CA HIS A 348 11.69 37.57 -0.97
C HIS A 348 11.44 37.26 -2.46
N LEU A 349 11.53 35.99 -2.89
CA LEU A 349 11.30 35.53 -4.27
C LEU A 349 9.88 35.87 -4.77
N MET A 350 8.88 35.74 -3.91
CA MET A 350 7.47 35.93 -4.25
C MET A 350 6.91 37.28 -3.74
N SER A 351 7.68 38.13 -3.04
CA SER A 351 7.20 39.41 -2.49
C SER A 351 6.57 40.31 -3.54
N GLY A 352 7.20 40.43 -4.71
CA GLY A 352 6.70 41.25 -5.82
C GLY A 352 5.44 40.69 -6.49
N PHE A 353 5.19 39.39 -6.37
CA PHE A 353 4.02 38.70 -6.92
C PHE A 353 2.86 38.65 -5.91
N LEU A 354 3.12 38.19 -4.68
CA LEU A 354 2.12 38.05 -3.62
C LEU A 354 1.62 39.39 -3.07
N SER A 355 2.38 40.48 -3.24
CA SER A 355 1.91 41.84 -2.96
C SER A 355 0.86 42.34 -3.96
N LYS A 356 0.85 41.79 -5.18
CA LYS A 356 -0.14 42.12 -6.23
C LYS A 356 -1.46 41.36 -6.05
N VAL A 357 -1.47 40.27 -5.28
CA VAL A 357 -2.68 39.49 -5.00
C VAL A 357 -3.53 40.20 -3.95
N GLN A 358 -4.62 40.81 -4.39
CA GLN A 358 -5.59 41.46 -3.51
C GLN A 358 -6.34 40.42 -2.66
N SER A 359 -6.64 40.75 -1.40
CA SER A 359 -7.48 39.88 -0.57
C SER A 359 -8.87 39.77 -1.20
N GLY A 360 -9.42 38.57 -1.31
CA GLY A 360 -10.71 38.35 -1.98
C GLY A 360 -10.61 38.05 -3.47
N THR A 361 -9.40 37.78 -3.99
CA THR A 361 -9.23 37.37 -5.41
C THR A 361 -9.96 36.06 -5.66
N LYS A 362 -10.79 36.01 -6.71
CA LYS A 362 -11.62 34.84 -7.07
C LYS A 362 -10.98 34.02 -8.19
N PHE A 363 -10.97 32.71 -7.99
CA PHE A 363 -10.48 31.68 -8.89
C PHE A 363 -11.66 30.76 -9.23
N VAL A 364 -12.24 30.96 -10.41
CA VAL A 364 -13.48 30.30 -10.84
C VAL A 364 -13.12 29.13 -11.74
N HIS A 365 -13.62 27.95 -11.38
CA HIS A 365 -13.46 26.75 -12.20
C HIS A 365 -14.23 26.89 -13.53
N HIS A 366 -13.56 26.63 -14.64
CA HIS A 366 -14.18 26.46 -15.97
C HIS A 366 -14.07 25.01 -16.46
N HIS A 367 -12.90 24.38 -16.33
CA HIS A 367 -12.70 22.97 -16.64
C HIS A 367 -11.68 22.31 -15.70
N PRO A 368 -11.67 20.96 -15.59
CA PRO A 368 -10.72 20.27 -14.73
C PRO A 368 -9.27 20.62 -15.07
N MET A 369 -8.48 20.97 -14.04
CA MET A 369 -7.06 21.33 -14.14
C MET A 369 -6.79 22.50 -15.10
N ASP A 370 -7.67 23.51 -15.11
CA ASP A 370 -7.52 24.73 -15.91
C ASP A 370 -6.52 25.74 -15.32
N GLU A 371 -6.27 26.78 -16.09
CA GLU A 371 -5.35 27.87 -15.73
C GLU A 371 -5.92 28.83 -14.67
N ASN A 372 -7.20 28.67 -14.30
CA ASN A 372 -7.88 29.45 -13.27
C ASN A 372 -7.77 28.82 -11.88
N GLY A 373 -7.02 27.72 -11.75
CA GLY A 373 -6.71 27.08 -10.48
C GLY A 373 -5.83 27.94 -9.58
N ILE A 374 -6.04 27.83 -8.27
CA ILE A 374 -5.22 28.55 -7.28
C ILE A 374 -3.78 28.02 -7.31
N LEU A 375 -3.59 26.70 -7.36
CA LEU A 375 -2.27 26.08 -7.42
C LEU A 375 -1.59 26.36 -8.77
N TYR A 376 -2.32 26.35 -9.87
CA TYR A 376 -1.81 26.77 -11.18
C TYR A 376 -1.29 28.22 -11.15
N PHE A 377 -2.09 29.15 -10.59
CA PHE A 377 -1.69 30.54 -10.40
C PHE A 377 -0.41 30.68 -9.59
N PHE A 378 -0.21 29.85 -8.57
CA PHE A 378 1.05 29.83 -7.82
C PHE A 378 2.21 29.21 -8.60
N GLY A 379 1.97 28.11 -9.32
CA GLY A 379 2.97 27.44 -10.16
C GLY A 379 3.54 28.32 -11.27
N THR A 380 2.73 29.27 -11.75
CA THR A 380 3.11 30.27 -12.76
C THR A 380 3.59 31.61 -12.17
N CYS A 381 3.70 31.70 -10.85
CA CYS A 381 3.97 32.96 -10.12
C CYS A 381 3.06 34.12 -10.56
N GLY A 382 1.76 33.84 -10.76
CA GLY A 382 0.78 34.84 -11.15
C GLY A 382 0.64 35.01 -12.64
N LEU A 383 0.74 33.90 -13.39
CA LEU A 383 0.71 33.89 -14.84
C LEU A 383 1.88 34.68 -15.48
N THR A 384 2.97 34.90 -14.73
CA THR A 384 4.15 35.64 -15.23
C THR A 384 5.22 34.74 -15.82
N LYS A 385 5.12 33.42 -15.64
CA LYS A 385 6.05 32.42 -16.18
C LYS A 385 5.32 31.11 -16.53
N SER A 386 6.03 30.22 -17.21
CA SER A 386 5.57 28.83 -17.42
C SER A 386 5.28 28.13 -16.10
N TYR A 387 4.34 27.20 -16.13
CA TYR A 387 3.94 26.43 -14.96
C TYR A 387 5.08 25.55 -14.46
N ASP A 388 5.44 25.73 -13.19
CA ASP A 388 6.22 24.77 -12.41
C ASP A 388 5.33 24.17 -11.33
N ASN A 389 5.59 22.91 -10.93
CA ASN A 389 4.82 22.28 -9.87
C ASN A 389 4.94 23.09 -8.56
N PRO A 390 3.82 23.56 -7.97
CA PRO A 390 3.84 24.33 -6.72
C PRO A 390 4.53 23.61 -5.56
N GLY A 391 4.53 22.28 -5.56
CA GLY A 391 5.30 21.45 -4.62
C GLY A 391 6.81 21.68 -4.75
N THR A 392 7.33 21.64 -5.97
CA THR A 392 8.75 21.87 -6.29
C THR A 392 9.17 23.31 -5.99
N LEU A 393 8.27 24.27 -6.21
CA LEU A 393 8.51 25.67 -5.85
C LEU A 393 8.45 25.93 -4.34
N GLY A 394 8.10 24.93 -3.51
CA GLY A 394 7.88 25.11 -2.07
C GLY A 394 6.62 25.94 -1.73
N CYS A 395 5.75 26.16 -2.72
CA CYS A 395 4.46 26.85 -2.57
C CYS A 395 3.39 25.95 -1.93
N ALA A 396 3.50 24.64 -2.15
CA ALA A 396 2.72 23.60 -1.47
C ALA A 396 3.66 22.54 -0.88
N LEU A 397 3.28 21.93 0.23
CA LEU A 397 3.91 20.75 0.79
C LEU A 397 2.97 19.57 0.59
N CYS A 398 3.47 18.49 0.01
CA CYS A 398 2.73 17.24 -0.09
C CYS A 398 3.36 16.24 0.88
N HIS A 399 2.55 15.65 1.75
CA HIS A 399 2.95 14.55 2.62
C HIS A 399 2.10 13.34 2.31
N GLN A 400 2.73 12.16 2.26
CA GLN A 400 2.04 10.92 1.97
C GLN A 400 2.20 9.97 3.14
N ALA A 401 1.06 9.47 3.62
CA ALA A 401 0.97 8.31 4.51
C ALA A 401 0.07 7.26 3.83
N ARG A 402 0.08 6.00 4.28
CA ARG A 402 -0.73 4.94 3.65
C ARG A 402 -2.20 5.36 3.54
N GLY A 403 -2.75 5.36 2.32
CA GLY A 403 -4.14 5.72 2.05
C GLY A 403 -4.49 7.21 2.23
N VAL A 404 -3.49 8.07 2.47
CA VAL A 404 -3.71 9.50 2.72
C VAL A 404 -2.78 10.33 1.82
N LEU A 405 -3.38 11.22 1.05
CA LEU A 405 -2.69 12.30 0.35
C LEU A 405 -2.95 13.59 1.12
N LEU A 406 -1.98 14.02 1.91
CA LEU A 406 -2.05 15.30 2.60
C LEU A 406 -1.43 16.38 1.71
N VAL A 407 -2.22 17.37 1.32
CA VAL A 407 -1.75 18.55 0.57
C VAL A 407 -1.76 19.75 1.51
N LEU A 408 -0.64 19.98 2.17
CA LEU A 408 -0.40 21.18 2.96
C LEU A 408 -0.15 22.35 2.01
N CYS A 409 -1.17 23.16 1.73
CA CYS A 409 -0.95 24.43 1.06
C CYS A 409 -0.20 25.36 2.02
N ARG A 410 1.12 25.40 1.91
CA ARG A 410 2.03 26.17 2.77
C ARG A 410 2.03 27.65 2.39
N PHE A 411 0.86 28.23 2.10
CA PHE A 411 0.84 29.64 1.74
C PHE A 411 1.23 30.48 2.93
N CYS A 412 2.14 31.41 2.67
CA CYS A 412 2.54 32.49 3.54
C CYS A 412 1.30 33.26 3.94
N ARG A 413 0.63 32.83 5.02
CA ARG A 413 -0.39 33.66 5.66
C ARG A 413 -1.57 33.96 4.70
N LYS A 414 -2.02 32.94 3.94
CA LYS A 414 -3.16 33.04 3.00
C LYS A 414 -4.16 31.93 3.28
N TYR A 415 -5.44 32.24 3.14
CA TYR A 415 -6.53 31.31 3.34
C TYR A 415 -7.36 31.19 2.07
N VAL A 416 -7.78 29.97 1.77
CA VAL A 416 -8.65 29.67 0.65
C VAL A 416 -10.03 29.40 1.21
N LYS A 417 -11.02 30.19 0.80
CA LYS A 417 -12.43 29.82 0.93
C LYS A 417 -12.78 28.99 -0.31
N PRO A 418 -12.82 27.64 -0.20
CA PRO A 418 -12.85 26.78 -1.36
C PRO A 418 -14.28 26.67 -1.90
N THR A 419 -14.41 26.55 -3.22
CA THR A 419 -15.68 26.34 -3.92
C THR A 419 -15.68 25.02 -4.68
N HIS A 420 -14.53 24.63 -5.24
CA HIS A 420 -14.36 23.38 -5.97
C HIS A 420 -12.95 22.84 -5.74
N TYR A 421 -12.77 21.55 -6.00
CA TYR A 421 -11.46 20.94 -6.15
C TYR A 421 -11.45 19.95 -7.31
N THR A 422 -10.28 19.72 -7.88
CA THR A 422 -10.06 18.77 -8.96
C THR A 422 -9.04 17.72 -8.55
N LEU A 423 -9.29 16.47 -8.92
CA LEU A 423 -8.31 15.39 -8.87
C LEU A 423 -8.03 14.89 -10.28
N ARG A 424 -6.79 14.44 -10.49
CA ARG A 424 -6.36 13.72 -11.69
C ARG A 424 -5.90 12.31 -11.32
N HIS A 425 -6.47 11.31 -11.96
CA HIS A 425 -6.00 9.93 -11.83
C HIS A 425 -4.64 9.75 -12.50
N TYR A 426 -3.81 8.82 -12.04
CA TYR A 426 -2.48 8.60 -12.61
C TYR A 426 -2.53 8.14 -14.08
N LEU A 427 -1.39 8.13 -14.76
CA LEU A 427 -1.33 7.76 -16.18
C LEU A 427 -1.09 6.26 -16.42
N SER A 428 -0.90 5.47 -15.36
CA SER A 428 -0.45 4.09 -15.46
C SER A 428 -1.56 3.15 -15.94
N TRP A 429 -2.71 3.14 -15.26
CA TRP A 429 -3.77 2.15 -15.49
C TRP A 429 -5.16 2.78 -15.38
N ASP A 430 -6.17 2.14 -15.98
CA ASP A 430 -7.59 2.52 -15.77
C ASP A 430 -8.15 1.91 -14.47
N THR A 431 -7.37 1.04 -13.84
CA THR A 431 -7.61 0.47 -12.52
C THR A 431 -7.12 1.40 -11.41
N GLU A 432 -7.57 1.15 -10.18
CA GLU A 432 -7.25 1.93 -8.99
C GLU A 432 -7.85 3.34 -8.96
N CYS A 433 -8.84 3.63 -9.81
CA CYS A 433 -9.61 4.87 -9.75
C CYS A 433 -10.28 5.01 -8.38
N LEU A 434 -10.12 6.18 -7.76
CA LEU A 434 -10.65 6.45 -6.42
C LEU A 434 -12.20 6.31 -6.41
N ARG A 435 -12.73 5.75 -5.33
CA ARG A 435 -14.18 5.49 -5.15
C ARG A 435 -14.72 6.03 -3.84
N ASN A 436 -13.97 5.82 -2.77
CA ASN A 436 -14.38 6.16 -1.42
C ASN A 436 -13.30 7.03 -0.77
N TRP A 437 -13.60 8.31 -0.57
CA TRP A 437 -12.67 9.24 0.06
C TRP A 437 -13.38 10.44 0.66
N VAL A 438 -12.68 11.18 1.51
CA VAL A 438 -13.09 12.50 2.00
C VAL A 438 -12.04 13.52 1.61
N ILE A 439 -12.50 14.75 1.33
CA ILE A 439 -11.65 15.94 1.34
C ILE A 439 -11.96 16.73 2.61
N GLU A 440 -10.91 16.98 3.37
CA GLU A 440 -10.98 17.57 4.70
C GLU A 440 -10.07 18.80 4.75
N VAL A 441 -10.40 19.72 5.67
CA VAL A 441 -9.61 20.90 5.98
C VAL A 441 -9.36 21.02 7.47
N GLU A 442 -8.25 21.64 7.84
CA GLU A 442 -7.89 21.85 9.23
C GLU A 442 -7.24 23.22 9.42
N GLU A 443 -7.63 23.86 10.52
CA GLU A 443 -7.19 25.20 10.90
C GLU A 443 -7.08 25.38 12.43
N SER A 444 -7.18 24.28 13.19
CA SER A 444 -7.11 24.32 14.65
C SER A 444 -5.68 24.52 15.14
N LEU A 445 -5.52 25.13 16.31
CA LEU A 445 -4.20 25.25 16.94
C LEU A 445 -3.60 23.89 17.32
N ASP A 446 -4.45 22.91 17.65
CA ASP A 446 -4.03 21.55 18.02
C ASP A 446 -3.58 20.69 16.82
N GLY A 447 -4.00 21.02 15.59
CA GLY A 447 -3.71 20.22 14.40
C GLY A 447 -4.50 18.91 14.30
N GLU A 448 -5.45 18.66 15.21
CA GLU A 448 -6.14 17.37 15.35
C GLU A 448 -7.55 17.38 14.75
N LYS A 449 -8.20 18.54 14.66
CA LYS A 449 -9.60 18.65 14.21
C LYS A 449 -9.69 18.85 12.71
N TRP A 450 -10.31 17.89 12.02
CA TRP A 450 -10.51 17.96 10.57
C TRP A 450 -11.99 18.16 10.24
N LEU A 451 -12.29 19.21 9.49
CA LEU A 451 -13.62 19.51 8.97
C LEU A 451 -13.77 18.89 7.58
N VAL A 452 -14.79 18.05 7.39
CA VAL A 452 -15.05 17.41 6.08
C VAL A 452 -15.70 18.43 5.14
N LEU A 453 -15.07 18.77 4.02
CA LEU A 453 -15.71 19.62 2.99
C LEU A 453 -16.63 18.80 2.06
N ARG A 454 -16.27 17.54 1.79
CA ARG A 454 -17.07 16.62 0.99
C ARG A 454 -16.66 15.16 1.25
N GLN A 455 -17.66 14.28 1.29
CA GLN A 455 -17.48 12.83 1.32
C GLN A 455 -17.93 12.21 0.00
N HIS A 456 -17.14 11.26 -0.48
CA HIS A 456 -17.39 10.48 -1.68
C HIS A 456 -17.57 9.02 -1.30
N ASN A 457 -18.70 8.45 -1.70
CA ASN A 457 -19.05 7.05 -1.46
C ASN A 457 -19.34 6.41 -2.82
N ASN A 458 -18.49 5.47 -3.24
CA ASN A 458 -18.52 4.80 -4.54
C ASN A 458 -18.63 5.76 -5.76
N ASP A 459 -17.96 6.90 -5.71
CA ASP A 459 -17.98 7.93 -6.74
C ASP A 459 -17.32 7.42 -8.04
N GLN A 460 -18.05 7.47 -9.17
CA GLN A 460 -17.61 6.95 -10.47
C GLN A 460 -17.13 8.06 -11.41
N ALA A 461 -16.81 9.26 -10.92
CA ALA A 461 -16.43 10.36 -11.80
C ALA A 461 -15.05 10.16 -12.45
N LEU A 462 -14.16 9.38 -11.80
CA LEU A 462 -12.87 8.93 -12.34
C LEU A 462 -12.96 7.45 -12.77
N ASN A 463 -12.73 7.14 -14.04
CA ASN A 463 -12.83 5.80 -14.63
C ASN A 463 -11.72 5.48 -15.65
N ALA A 464 -10.81 6.40 -15.92
CA ALA A 464 -9.74 6.19 -16.90
C ALA A 464 -8.43 6.87 -16.48
N LYS A 465 -7.31 6.31 -16.91
CA LYS A 465 -5.97 6.86 -16.69
C LYS A 465 -5.86 8.30 -17.20
N GLY A 466 -5.24 9.15 -16.40
CA GLY A 466 -5.08 10.59 -16.70
C GLY A 466 -6.37 11.41 -16.62
N GLN A 467 -7.53 10.80 -16.37
CA GLN A 467 -8.78 11.52 -16.27
C GLN A 467 -8.74 12.50 -15.10
N SER A 468 -9.23 13.71 -15.34
CA SER A 468 -9.42 14.72 -14.30
C SER A 468 -10.91 14.99 -14.10
N TYR A 469 -11.33 15.21 -12.87
CA TYR A 469 -12.71 15.57 -12.56
C TYR A 469 -12.76 16.58 -11.41
N THR A 470 -13.76 17.46 -11.44
CA THR A 470 -13.93 18.56 -10.50
C THR A 470 -15.24 18.41 -9.74
N TRP A 471 -15.18 18.60 -8.43
CA TRP A 471 -16.36 18.56 -7.56
C TRP A 471 -16.53 19.88 -6.81
N ALA A 472 -17.77 20.32 -6.68
CA ALA A 472 -18.15 21.43 -5.79
C ALA A 472 -17.96 21.05 -4.32
N LEU A 473 -17.63 22.02 -3.48
CA LEU A 473 -17.37 21.85 -2.05
C LEU A 473 -18.44 22.57 -1.22
N HIS A 474 -18.67 22.10 0.01
CA HIS A 474 -19.56 22.77 0.95
C HIS A 474 -18.99 24.13 1.38
N ASP A 475 -19.81 25.19 1.35
CA ASP A 475 -19.44 26.52 1.83
C ASP A 475 -19.73 26.64 3.34
N TYR A 476 -18.69 26.57 4.16
CA TYR A 476 -18.78 26.81 5.60
C TYR A 476 -18.63 28.29 5.99
N GLY A 477 -18.52 29.20 5.01
CA GLY A 477 -18.33 30.63 5.24
C GLY A 477 -16.93 31.02 5.70
N CYS A 478 -16.04 30.06 5.92
CA CYS A 478 -14.68 30.25 6.40
C CYS A 478 -13.63 29.82 5.37
N ALA A 479 -12.38 30.22 5.61
CA ALA A 479 -11.25 29.98 4.74
C ALA A 479 -10.19 29.14 5.45
N PHE A 480 -9.48 28.31 4.71
CA PHE A 480 -8.58 27.28 5.24
C PHE A 480 -7.23 27.27 4.54
N ARG A 481 -6.21 26.71 5.18
CA ARG A 481 -4.86 26.56 4.62
C ARG A 481 -4.40 25.11 4.48
N ARG A 482 -4.97 24.15 5.22
CA ARG A 482 -4.58 22.73 5.15
C ARG A 482 -5.68 21.92 4.51
N PHE A 483 -5.34 21.14 3.47
CA PHE A 483 -6.27 20.27 2.75
C PHE A 483 -5.75 18.82 2.80
N ARG A 484 -6.65 17.86 3.02
CA ARG A 484 -6.31 16.44 3.07
C ARG A 484 -7.30 15.63 2.27
N ILE A 485 -6.80 14.68 1.50
CA ILE A 485 -7.59 13.63 0.84
C ILE A 485 -7.29 12.33 1.58
N LYS A 486 -8.28 11.80 2.30
CA LYS A 486 -8.20 10.53 3.02
C LYS A 486 -9.04 9.51 2.28
N GLN A 487 -8.42 8.45 1.78
CA GLN A 487 -9.15 7.32 1.21
C GLN A 487 -9.90 6.61 2.34
N THR A 488 -11.21 6.48 2.22
CA THR A 488 -12.11 5.93 3.26
C THR A 488 -12.68 4.56 2.88
N GLY A 489 -12.23 3.99 1.78
CA GLY A 489 -12.66 2.68 1.30
C GLY A 489 -11.86 2.26 0.05
N PRO A 490 -12.12 1.07 -0.49
CA PRO A 490 -11.35 0.57 -1.62
C PRO A 490 -11.58 1.43 -2.87
N ASN A 491 -10.62 1.41 -3.79
CA ASN A 491 -10.73 1.97 -5.13
C ASN A 491 -11.49 1.02 -6.08
N ASN A 492 -11.61 1.35 -7.37
CA ASN A 492 -12.39 0.53 -8.34
C ASN A 492 -11.80 -0.86 -8.60
N ASN A 493 -10.55 -1.08 -8.20
CA ASN A 493 -9.85 -2.35 -8.25
C ASN A 493 -9.71 -2.96 -6.85
N ASN A 494 -10.60 -2.59 -5.92
CA ASN A 494 -10.70 -3.23 -4.62
C ASN A 494 -9.45 -3.07 -3.71
N HIS A 495 -8.59 -2.10 -4.01
CA HIS A 495 -7.34 -1.83 -3.28
C HIS A 495 -7.37 -0.50 -2.50
N TYR A 496 -6.42 -0.35 -1.57
CA TYR A 496 -6.21 0.86 -0.77
C TYR A 496 -5.09 1.76 -1.29
N PHE A 497 -4.88 1.71 -2.61
CA PHE A 497 -3.96 2.61 -3.29
C PHE A 497 -4.68 3.89 -3.67
N LEU A 498 -4.18 5.02 -3.17
CA LEU A 498 -4.62 6.35 -3.56
C LEU A 498 -3.85 6.75 -4.82
N ALA A 499 -4.38 6.34 -5.98
CA ALA A 499 -3.82 6.63 -7.29
C ALA A 499 -4.21 8.04 -7.78
N CYS A 500 -3.38 9.03 -7.47
CA CYS A 500 -3.59 10.43 -7.83
C CYS A 500 -2.29 11.06 -8.37
N SER A 501 -2.40 11.80 -9.47
CA SER A 501 -1.27 12.50 -10.12
C SER A 501 -1.46 14.01 -10.23
N GLY A 502 -2.56 14.56 -9.71
CA GLY A 502 -2.79 15.99 -9.70
C GLY A 502 -3.92 16.40 -8.75
N PHE A 503 -3.76 17.58 -8.16
CA PHE A 503 -4.72 18.21 -7.25
C PHE A 503 -4.78 19.71 -7.58
N GLU A 504 -5.97 20.27 -7.64
CA GLU A 504 -6.21 21.71 -7.81
C GLU A 504 -7.39 22.16 -6.94
N VAL A 505 -7.37 23.40 -6.46
CA VAL A 505 -8.43 23.99 -5.64
C VAL A 505 -8.85 25.35 -6.21
N TYR A 506 -10.14 25.62 -6.14
CA TYR A 506 -10.78 26.83 -6.65
C TYR A 506 -11.53 27.54 -5.55
N GLY A 507 -11.71 28.84 -5.66
CA GLY A 507 -12.45 29.62 -4.67
C GLY A 507 -11.89 31.02 -4.49
N THR A 508 -12.00 31.55 -3.28
CA THR A 508 -11.57 32.92 -2.97
C THR A 508 -10.33 32.89 -2.09
N LEU A 509 -9.28 33.60 -2.50
CA LEU A 509 -8.01 33.67 -1.81
C LEU A 509 -7.92 34.95 -0.96
N TYR A 510 -7.67 34.81 0.33
CA TYR A 510 -7.60 35.90 1.31
C TYR A 510 -6.18 36.14 1.83
N LYS A 511 -5.87 37.39 2.18
CA LYS A 511 -4.64 37.82 2.88
C LYS A 511 -4.87 37.83 4.40
N ASP A 512 -3.83 37.49 5.15
CA ASP A 512 -3.77 37.16 6.60
C ASP A 512 -4.33 38.10 7.68
N ASP A 513 -5.19 39.06 7.38
CA ASP A 513 -5.60 40.05 8.39
C ASP A 513 -6.99 39.78 8.95
N THR A 514 -7.27 38.54 9.36
CA THR A 514 -8.54 38.22 10.04
C THR A 514 -8.26 37.49 11.34
N SER A 515 -8.50 38.16 12.46
CA SER A 515 -8.40 37.64 13.83
C SER A 515 -9.31 36.45 14.12
N ASP A 516 -10.24 36.12 13.22
CA ASP A 516 -11.39 35.26 13.53
C ASP A 516 -11.35 33.91 12.79
N VAL A 517 -10.24 33.53 12.11
CA VAL A 517 -10.21 32.31 11.28
C VAL A 517 -10.45 31.06 12.11
N GLU A 518 -9.78 30.94 13.27
CA GLU A 518 -9.93 29.77 14.15
C GLU A 518 -11.32 29.72 14.78
N ASP A 519 -11.86 30.84 15.23
CA ASP A 519 -13.21 30.91 15.80
C ASP A 519 -14.27 30.51 14.76
N ASN A 520 -14.12 30.98 13.52
CA ASN A 520 -14.99 30.59 12.41
C ASN A 520 -14.83 29.11 12.05
N PHE A 521 -13.60 28.58 12.07
CA PHE A 521 -13.34 27.15 11.90
C PHE A 521 -14.03 26.32 12.99
N LEU A 522 -13.84 26.68 14.26
CA LEU A 522 -14.37 25.94 15.40
C LEU A 522 -15.91 26.00 15.42
N LYS A 523 -16.50 27.13 15.04
CA LYS A 523 -17.94 27.26 14.82
C LYS A 523 -18.44 26.32 13.73
N ALA A 524 -17.79 26.30 12.56
CA ALA A 524 -18.14 25.41 11.46
C ALA A 524 -17.99 23.92 11.83
N PHE A 525 -16.92 23.58 12.54
CA PHE A 525 -16.67 22.23 13.05
C PHE A 525 -17.76 21.79 14.02
N ASN A 526 -18.06 22.61 15.03
CA ASN A 526 -19.11 22.32 16.00
C ASN A 526 -20.49 22.21 15.34
N GLU A 527 -20.76 23.03 14.32
CA GLU A 527 -21.98 22.93 13.52
C GLU A 527 -22.05 21.62 12.72
N GLN A 528 -20.96 21.20 12.07
CA GLN A 528 -20.90 19.91 11.38
C GLN A 528 -21.14 18.74 12.35
N GLN A 529 -20.52 18.77 13.54
CA GLN A 529 -20.74 17.74 14.57
C GLN A 529 -22.19 17.75 15.09
N LYS A 530 -22.77 18.93 15.30
CA LYS A 530 -24.18 19.08 15.69
C LYS A 530 -25.12 18.53 14.62
N MET A 531 -24.84 18.81 13.33
CA MET A 531 -25.63 18.30 12.22
C MET A 531 -25.52 16.79 12.06
N LYS A 532 -24.33 16.21 12.28
CA LYS A 532 -24.13 14.75 12.35
C LYS A 532 -24.94 14.12 13.50
N LYS A 533 -24.94 14.73 14.68
CA LYS A 533 -25.77 14.27 15.81
C LYS A 533 -27.26 14.36 15.48
N LEU A 534 -27.70 15.46 14.85
CA LEU A 534 -29.08 15.64 14.43
C LEU A 534 -29.50 14.64 13.34
N SER A 535 -28.63 14.30 12.39
CA SER A 535 -28.93 13.29 11.37
C SER A 535 -29.07 11.89 11.97
N LEU A 536 -28.26 11.55 12.97
CA LEU A 536 -28.42 10.30 13.73
C LEU A 536 -29.74 10.27 14.50
N VAL A 537 -30.11 11.38 15.17
CA VAL A 537 -31.40 11.49 15.87
C VAL A 537 -32.58 11.30 14.90
N LYS A 538 -32.54 11.96 13.74
CA LYS A 538 -33.56 11.79 12.69
C LYS A 538 -33.61 10.36 12.19
N PHE A 539 -32.47 9.72 12.00
CA PHE A 539 -32.40 8.32 11.56
C PHE A 539 -32.97 7.35 12.61
N CYS A 540 -32.74 7.60 13.91
CA CYS A 540 -33.42 6.87 14.98
C CYS A 540 -34.95 7.08 14.97
N GLN A 541 -35.42 8.31 14.75
CA GLN A 541 -36.86 8.58 14.61
C GLN A 541 -37.46 7.84 13.41
N MET A 542 -36.74 7.76 12.29
CA MET A 542 -37.15 6.95 11.13
C MET A 542 -37.26 5.47 11.52
N MET A 543 -36.29 4.95 12.27
CA MET A 543 -36.30 3.57 12.77
C MET A 543 -37.50 3.32 13.69
N ASP A 544 -37.76 4.20 14.65
CA ASP A 544 -38.88 4.08 15.60
C ASP A 544 -40.24 4.16 14.91
N ASN A 545 -40.35 4.97 13.85
CA ASN A 545 -41.56 5.10 13.06
C ASN A 545 -41.72 4.01 11.98
N GLY A 546 -40.80 3.04 11.90
CA GLY A 546 -40.82 1.98 10.88
C GLY A 546 -40.71 2.51 9.45
N GLN A 547 -40.04 3.66 9.26
CA GLN A 547 -39.81 4.30 7.97
C GLN A 547 -38.60 3.67 7.26
N GLN A 548 -38.60 3.76 5.93
CA GLN A 548 -37.44 3.36 5.14
C GLN A 548 -36.35 4.44 5.21
N GLY A 549 -35.09 4.01 5.27
CA GLY A 549 -33.96 4.92 5.31
C GLY A 549 -32.63 4.20 5.17
N VAL A 550 -31.58 4.98 4.87
CA VAL A 550 -30.20 4.49 4.88
C VAL A 550 -29.31 5.50 5.59
N TYR A 551 -28.39 5.01 6.41
CA TYR A 551 -27.35 5.82 7.02
C TYR A 551 -25.98 5.18 6.78
N HIS A 552 -24.95 6.02 6.55
CA HIS A 552 -23.59 5.56 6.31
C HIS A 552 -22.69 5.84 7.51
N PHE A 553 -22.08 4.78 8.02
CA PHE A 553 -21.17 4.74 9.16
C PHE A 553 -19.74 4.57 8.64
N THR A 554 -18.89 5.57 8.89
CA THR A 554 -17.51 5.60 8.40
C THR A 554 -16.58 5.09 9.49
N TYR A 555 -15.68 4.17 9.13
CA TYR A 555 -14.61 3.70 10.00
C TYR A 555 -13.58 4.82 10.23
N ASP A 556 -13.21 5.07 11.48
CA ASP A 556 -12.06 5.91 11.84
C ASP A 556 -10.98 5.11 12.57
N GLN A 557 -11.35 4.41 13.63
CA GLN A 557 -10.46 3.54 14.41
C GLN A 557 -11.19 2.28 14.91
N ASP A 558 -10.44 1.24 15.25
CA ASP A 558 -10.99 0.00 15.81
C ASP A 558 -11.89 0.29 17.00
N PHE A 559 -13.16 -0.12 16.92
CA PHE A 559 -14.14 0.10 17.98
C PHE A 559 -14.27 1.59 18.37
N ASP A 560 -14.26 2.51 17.41
CA ASP A 560 -14.72 3.89 17.64
C ASP A 560 -16.22 3.98 17.97
N ASP A 561 -16.69 5.22 18.09
CA ASP A 561 -18.09 5.58 18.34
C ASP A 561 -18.89 5.80 17.03
N ASN A 562 -18.35 5.33 15.88
CA ASN A 562 -18.96 5.47 14.56
C ASN A 562 -19.44 4.13 13.98
N GLY A 563 -19.34 3.03 14.72
CA GLY A 563 -19.79 1.70 14.29
C GLY A 563 -21.31 1.54 14.27
N ILE A 564 -21.78 0.57 13.48
CA ILE A 564 -23.22 0.24 13.39
C ILE A 564 -23.72 -0.33 14.72
N LEU A 565 -22.97 -1.23 15.35
CA LEU A 565 -23.36 -1.82 16.64
C LEU A 565 -23.29 -0.78 17.76
N TRP A 566 -22.28 0.10 17.75
CA TRP A 566 -22.25 1.28 18.62
C TRP A 566 -23.49 2.18 18.47
N PHE A 567 -23.90 2.47 17.22
CA PHE A 567 -25.08 3.26 16.96
C PHE A 567 -26.35 2.62 17.52
N LEU A 568 -26.53 1.31 17.33
CA LEU A 568 -27.66 0.57 17.90
C LEU A 568 -27.63 0.58 19.43
N ALA A 569 -26.46 0.36 20.04
CA ALA A 569 -26.26 0.36 21.49
C ALA A 569 -26.62 1.68 22.17
N THR A 570 -26.39 2.80 21.49
CA THR A 570 -26.53 4.16 22.06
C THR A 570 -27.71 4.94 21.50
N ARG A 571 -28.41 4.38 20.50
CA ARG A 571 -29.46 5.07 19.73
C ARG A 571 -28.95 6.39 19.14
N GLY A 572 -27.76 6.36 18.53
CA GLY A 572 -27.10 7.56 18.00
C GLY A 572 -26.67 8.56 19.08
N GLY A 573 -26.27 8.06 20.25
CA GLY A 573 -25.88 8.88 21.40
C GLY A 573 -27.05 9.51 22.18
N GLN A 574 -28.26 8.98 22.03
CA GLN A 574 -29.45 9.40 22.78
C GLN A 574 -29.62 8.63 24.11
N LYS A 575 -28.97 7.48 24.23
CA LYS A 575 -28.93 6.65 25.45
C LYS A 575 -27.48 6.34 25.80
N GLU A 576 -27.24 6.05 27.08
CA GLU A 576 -26.00 5.43 27.49
C GLU A 576 -25.81 4.08 26.79
N TRP A 577 -24.56 3.72 26.55
CA TRP A 577 -24.23 2.48 25.86
C TRP A 577 -24.81 1.28 26.61
N THR A 578 -25.63 0.50 25.93
CA THR A 578 -26.09 -0.81 26.39
C THR A 578 -25.74 -1.85 25.33
N ASN A 579 -25.25 -3.01 25.74
CA ASN A 579 -24.89 -4.08 24.80
C ASN A 579 -26.04 -4.34 23.79
N PRO A 580 -25.80 -4.25 22.47
CA PRO A 580 -26.84 -4.37 21.44
C PRO A 580 -27.70 -5.63 21.55
N ALA A 581 -27.12 -6.76 21.97
CA ALA A 581 -27.87 -7.99 22.15
C ALA A 581 -28.75 -7.96 23.40
N LEU A 582 -28.29 -7.34 24.49
CA LEU A 582 -29.07 -7.18 25.72
C LEU A 582 -30.17 -6.11 25.57
N ALA A 583 -29.94 -5.12 24.71
CA ALA A 583 -30.94 -4.12 24.33
C ALA A 583 -31.95 -4.62 23.28
N ASP A 584 -31.85 -5.88 22.87
CA ASP A 584 -32.70 -6.51 21.84
C ASP A 584 -32.61 -5.81 20.46
N GLU A 585 -31.51 -5.13 20.16
CA GLU A 585 -31.29 -4.50 18.83
C GLU A 585 -30.77 -5.50 17.80
N VAL A 586 -30.05 -6.53 18.25
CA VAL A 586 -29.54 -7.66 17.44
C VAL A 586 -29.80 -8.98 18.16
N ALA A 587 -29.86 -10.07 17.41
CA ALA A 587 -29.86 -11.44 17.96
C ALA A 587 -28.53 -12.13 17.66
N LEU A 588 -28.08 -13.02 18.55
CA LEU A 588 -26.82 -13.73 18.41
C LEU A 588 -27.03 -15.24 18.42
N ALA A 589 -26.18 -15.97 17.70
CA ALA A 589 -26.05 -17.41 17.85
C ALA A 589 -24.60 -17.85 17.60
N ALA A 590 -24.27 -19.06 18.04
CA ALA A 590 -22.97 -19.68 17.81
C ALA A 590 -23.14 -21.19 17.61
N SER A 591 -22.14 -21.85 17.04
CA SER A 591 -22.13 -23.32 16.91
C SER A 591 -22.19 -24.02 18.27
N SER A 592 -21.35 -23.58 19.20
CA SER A 592 -21.20 -24.12 20.54
C SER A 592 -20.26 -23.22 21.34
N LEU A 593 -20.43 -23.16 22.67
CA LEU A 593 -19.48 -22.50 23.58
C LEU A 593 -18.89 -23.52 24.55
N VAL A 594 -17.63 -23.33 24.98
CA VAL A 594 -17.08 -24.11 26.09
C VAL A 594 -17.77 -23.72 27.40
N LYS A 595 -17.75 -24.63 28.39
CA LYS A 595 -18.50 -24.46 29.64
C LYS A 595 -18.02 -23.24 30.46
N ASP A 596 -16.74 -22.91 30.37
CA ASP A 596 -16.07 -21.79 31.03
C ASP A 596 -15.99 -20.54 30.14
N SER A 597 -16.68 -20.51 28.99
CA SER A 597 -16.74 -19.31 28.14
C SER A 597 -17.65 -18.26 28.76
N ASP A 598 -17.27 -17.00 28.59
CA ASP A 598 -18.17 -15.87 28.81
C ASP A 598 -19.38 -15.94 27.87
N PRO A 599 -20.53 -15.34 28.25
CA PRO A 599 -21.74 -15.35 27.44
C PRO A 599 -21.57 -14.70 26.05
N LEU A 600 -22.31 -15.22 25.06
CA LEU A 600 -22.21 -14.79 23.66
C LEU A 600 -22.47 -13.30 23.43
N HIS A 601 -23.24 -12.61 24.29
CA HIS A 601 -23.50 -11.17 24.13
C HIS A 601 -22.21 -10.33 24.12
N HIS A 602 -21.11 -10.82 24.69
CA HIS A 602 -19.83 -10.15 24.60
C HIS A 602 -19.27 -10.06 23.18
N LEU A 603 -19.75 -10.86 22.23
CA LEU A 603 -19.37 -10.75 20.81
C LEU A 603 -19.65 -9.35 20.27
N VAL A 604 -20.76 -8.72 20.67
CA VAL A 604 -21.12 -7.34 20.28
C VAL A 604 -20.88 -6.36 21.43
N GLY A 605 -20.06 -6.76 22.40
CA GLY A 605 -19.68 -5.96 23.56
C GLY A 605 -18.42 -5.11 23.33
N ARG A 606 -18.05 -4.36 24.36
CA ARG A 606 -16.85 -3.49 24.37
C ARG A 606 -15.70 -4.04 25.20
N GLU A 607 -15.97 -5.08 25.99
CA GLU A 607 -15.06 -5.65 26.96
C GLU A 607 -14.23 -6.78 26.36
N THR A 608 -12.96 -6.86 26.76
CA THR A 608 -12.08 -7.95 26.36
C THR A 608 -12.26 -9.11 27.35
N VAL A 609 -13.08 -10.10 26.97
CA VAL A 609 -13.43 -11.26 27.82
C VAL A 609 -13.04 -12.59 27.18
N ARG A 610 -13.23 -13.73 27.87
CA ARG A 610 -12.95 -15.09 27.38
C ARG A 610 -14.18 -15.65 26.65
N LEU A 611 -14.41 -15.20 25.43
CA LEU A 611 -15.47 -15.74 24.57
C LEU A 611 -14.89 -16.72 23.54
N VAL A 612 -15.25 -18.01 23.67
CA VAL A 612 -14.62 -19.09 22.89
C VAL A 612 -15.55 -20.28 22.63
N THR A 613 -15.53 -20.80 21.40
CA THR A 613 -16.31 -22.00 21.02
C THR A 613 -15.67 -23.29 21.50
N LYS A 614 -16.40 -24.41 21.43
CA LYS A 614 -15.76 -25.74 21.50
C LYS A 614 -14.83 -25.96 20.29
N PRO A 615 -13.82 -26.84 20.42
CA PRO A 615 -12.93 -27.21 19.31
C PRO A 615 -13.64 -28.12 18.31
N GLU A 616 -14.45 -27.54 17.44
CA GLU A 616 -15.28 -28.25 16.48
C GLU A 616 -14.94 -27.78 15.06
N ASP A 617 -15.07 -28.68 14.09
CA ASP A 617 -14.97 -28.27 12.69
C ASP A 617 -16.05 -27.27 12.37
N ASN A 618 -15.68 -26.24 11.60
CA ASN A 618 -16.61 -25.22 11.14
C ASN A 618 -17.25 -24.39 12.27
N ALA A 619 -16.59 -24.24 13.42
CA ALA A 619 -17.07 -23.39 14.51
C ALA A 619 -17.40 -21.96 14.04
N TRP A 620 -18.50 -21.40 14.53
CA TRP A 620 -18.98 -20.09 14.06
C TRP A 620 -19.66 -19.29 15.18
N MET A 621 -19.65 -17.97 15.02
CA MET A 621 -20.40 -17.00 15.82
C MET A 621 -21.09 -16.01 14.87
N GLN A 622 -22.34 -15.63 15.14
CA GLN A 622 -23.15 -14.80 14.26
C GLN A 622 -23.89 -13.66 14.97
N VAL A 623 -24.18 -12.63 14.19
CA VAL A 623 -25.02 -11.48 14.52
C VAL A 623 -26.15 -11.38 13.50
N ASP A 624 -27.39 -11.33 13.97
CA ASP A 624 -28.60 -11.11 13.20
C ASP A 624 -29.15 -9.70 13.51
N PHE A 625 -29.16 -8.84 12.49
CA PHE A 625 -29.67 -7.45 12.57
C PHE A 625 -31.20 -7.35 12.49
N LYS A 626 -31.91 -8.49 12.56
CA LYS A 626 -33.37 -8.60 12.62
C LYS A 626 -34.07 -7.99 11.40
N ASP A 627 -34.70 -6.84 11.57
CA ASP A 627 -35.44 -6.10 10.55
C ASP A 627 -34.55 -5.13 9.74
N LYS A 628 -33.25 -5.14 9.99
CA LYS A 628 -32.27 -4.25 9.37
C LYS A 628 -31.32 -5.02 8.46
N LEU A 629 -30.88 -4.36 7.39
CA LEU A 629 -29.81 -4.88 6.52
C LEU A 629 -28.59 -4.00 6.63
N ILE A 630 -27.40 -4.59 6.58
CA ILE A 630 -26.16 -3.83 6.50
C ILE A 630 -25.39 -4.19 5.22
N GLN A 631 -24.71 -3.19 4.69
CA GLN A 631 -23.71 -3.34 3.64
C GLN A 631 -22.39 -2.77 4.17
N PRO A 632 -21.56 -3.60 4.82
CA PRO A 632 -20.32 -3.15 5.42
C PRO A 632 -19.29 -2.73 4.37
N SER A 633 -18.60 -1.63 4.61
CA SER A 633 -17.31 -1.26 4.00
C SER A 633 -16.13 -1.80 4.81
N TYR A 634 -16.29 -1.97 6.12
CA TYR A 634 -15.30 -2.59 7.01
C TYR A 634 -15.98 -3.43 8.08
N TYR A 635 -15.22 -4.36 8.65
CA TYR A 635 -15.57 -4.99 9.91
C TYR A 635 -14.31 -5.13 10.78
N THR A 636 -14.50 -5.05 12.08
CA THR A 636 -13.45 -5.17 13.09
C THR A 636 -13.71 -6.41 13.92
N LEU A 637 -12.65 -7.15 14.26
CA LEU A 637 -12.71 -8.20 15.27
C LEU A 637 -11.79 -7.88 16.44
N ARG A 638 -12.11 -8.45 17.60
CA ARG A 638 -11.28 -8.46 18.80
C ARG A 638 -10.95 -9.88 19.22
N HIS A 639 -9.68 -10.15 19.48
CA HIS A 639 -9.23 -11.39 20.12
C HIS A 639 -9.59 -11.38 21.61
N TYR A 640 -9.90 -12.55 22.15
CA TYR A 640 -10.34 -12.72 23.53
C TYR A 640 -9.22 -12.44 24.58
N SER A 641 -9.52 -12.58 25.87
CA SER A 641 -8.60 -12.17 26.95
C SER A 641 -7.55 -13.19 27.39
N SER A 642 -7.68 -14.48 27.04
CA SER A 642 -6.95 -15.53 27.78
C SER A 642 -5.54 -15.82 27.27
N TRP A 643 -5.35 -16.08 25.98
CA TRP A 643 -4.08 -16.55 25.43
C TRP A 643 -3.70 -15.85 24.13
N ASP A 644 -2.46 -15.38 24.03
CA ASP A 644 -1.92 -14.76 22.81
C ASP A 644 -1.85 -15.75 21.64
N THR A 645 -1.78 -17.05 21.94
CA THR A 645 -1.56 -18.12 20.97
C THR A 645 -2.84 -18.71 20.40
N GLU A 646 -4.03 -18.24 20.80
CA GLU A 646 -5.33 -18.78 20.34
C GLU A 646 -6.01 -17.90 19.28
N CYS A 647 -5.27 -16.97 18.67
CA CYS A 647 -5.77 -16.03 17.69
C CYS A 647 -6.35 -16.73 16.45
N LEU A 648 -7.46 -16.19 15.94
CA LEU A 648 -8.08 -16.64 14.70
C LEU A 648 -7.11 -16.44 13.52
N ARG A 649 -7.04 -17.45 12.63
CA ARG A 649 -6.10 -17.47 11.47
C ARG A 649 -6.80 -17.77 10.16
N ASN A 650 -7.67 -18.79 10.19
CA ASN A 650 -8.35 -19.30 9.01
C ASN A 650 -9.85 -19.20 9.22
N TRP A 651 -10.49 -18.23 8.57
CA TRP A 651 -11.94 -18.04 8.68
C TRP A 651 -12.54 -17.41 7.43
N ILE A 652 -13.86 -17.48 7.34
CA ILE A 652 -14.65 -16.74 6.37
C ILE A 652 -15.65 -15.83 7.10
N LEU A 653 -15.82 -14.62 6.60
CA LEU A 653 -16.96 -13.77 6.88
C LEU A 653 -18.05 -14.10 5.88
N GLN A 654 -19.22 -14.53 6.37
CA GLN A 654 -20.37 -14.84 5.52
C GLN A 654 -21.57 -13.98 5.88
N ALA A 655 -22.43 -13.78 4.88
CA ALA A 655 -23.67 -13.03 5.04
C ALA A 655 -24.87 -13.84 4.49
N SER A 656 -26.04 -13.61 5.06
CA SER A 656 -27.30 -14.28 4.68
C SER A 656 -28.50 -13.39 4.98
N ASN A 657 -29.62 -13.65 4.29
CA ASN A 657 -30.91 -13.02 4.57
C ASN A 657 -31.94 -13.99 5.16
N ASP A 658 -31.70 -15.30 5.10
CA ASP A 658 -32.62 -16.34 5.55
C ASP A 658 -32.00 -17.30 6.58
N GLY A 659 -30.69 -17.20 6.83
CA GLY A 659 -29.93 -18.09 7.72
C GLY A 659 -29.63 -19.46 7.10
N VAL A 660 -30.11 -19.74 5.89
CA VAL A 660 -29.97 -21.02 5.19
C VAL A 660 -28.96 -20.89 4.05
N HIS A 661 -29.12 -19.88 3.21
CA HIS A 661 -28.24 -19.60 2.08
C HIS A 661 -27.21 -18.55 2.49
N TRP A 662 -25.93 -18.90 2.39
CA TRP A 662 -24.83 -18.07 2.85
C TRP A 662 -23.92 -17.68 1.69
N VAL A 663 -23.65 -16.38 1.60
CA VAL A 663 -22.67 -15.83 0.67
C VAL A 663 -21.36 -15.60 1.43
N THR A 664 -20.26 -16.13 0.92
CA THR A 664 -18.93 -15.80 1.45
C THR A 664 -18.54 -14.41 0.99
N VAL A 665 -18.42 -13.48 1.94
CA VAL A 665 -18.09 -12.07 1.67
C VAL A 665 -16.58 -11.84 1.73
N LYS A 666 -15.88 -12.52 2.64
CA LYS A 666 -14.42 -12.44 2.75
C LYS A 666 -13.84 -13.75 3.26
N LYS A 667 -12.68 -14.12 2.73
CA LYS A 667 -11.90 -15.31 3.14
C LYS A 667 -10.55 -14.88 3.71
N HIS A 668 -10.14 -15.53 4.79
CA HIS A 668 -8.88 -15.32 5.49
C HIS A 668 -8.16 -16.66 5.60
N GLU A 669 -6.90 -16.66 5.20
CA GLU A 669 -5.99 -17.81 5.27
C GLU A 669 -4.71 -17.36 5.97
N ASP A 670 -4.38 -18.04 7.08
CA ASP A 670 -3.27 -17.70 7.98
C ASP A 670 -3.13 -16.21 8.33
N ASP A 671 -4.25 -15.51 8.50
CA ASP A 671 -4.29 -14.06 8.70
C ASP A 671 -3.75 -13.68 10.08
N GLN A 672 -2.69 -12.86 10.09
CA GLN A 672 -1.98 -12.39 11.28
C GLN A 672 -2.46 -10.99 11.72
N GLY A 673 -3.68 -10.57 11.41
CA GLY A 673 -4.23 -9.29 11.88
C GLY A 673 -4.39 -9.26 13.40
N LEU A 674 -4.69 -10.42 14.01
CA LEU A 674 -4.81 -10.62 15.45
C LEU A 674 -3.62 -11.43 15.96
N ASN A 675 -2.79 -10.89 16.87
CA ASN A 675 -1.54 -11.56 17.30
C ASN A 675 -1.29 -11.62 18.81
N GLU A 676 -2.15 -11.00 19.62
CA GLU A 676 -2.04 -11.00 21.08
C GLU A 676 -3.42 -10.90 21.72
N LYS A 677 -3.53 -11.26 22.99
CA LYS A 677 -4.78 -11.15 23.77
C LYS A 677 -5.34 -9.73 23.66
N GLY A 678 -6.65 -9.62 23.42
CA GLY A 678 -7.30 -8.34 23.26
C GLY A 678 -6.95 -7.55 21.99
N ALA A 679 -6.07 -8.06 21.12
CA ALA A 679 -5.75 -7.41 19.86
C ALA A 679 -7.03 -7.15 19.06
N THR A 680 -7.08 -5.99 18.41
CA THR A 680 -8.15 -5.64 17.47
C THR A 680 -7.54 -5.49 16.09
N HIS A 681 -8.34 -5.81 15.09
CA HIS A 681 -7.97 -5.52 13.71
C HIS A 681 -9.20 -5.25 12.87
N THR A 682 -9.08 -4.32 11.95
CA THR A 682 -10.13 -3.96 11.00
C THR A 682 -9.74 -4.40 9.60
N TRP A 683 -10.65 -5.11 8.94
CA TRP A 683 -10.48 -5.48 7.55
C TRP A 683 -11.54 -4.83 6.66
N PRO A 684 -11.15 -4.47 5.43
CA PRO A 684 -12.07 -3.97 4.44
C PRO A 684 -12.93 -5.08 3.84
N VAL A 685 -14.18 -4.75 3.56
CA VAL A 685 -15.21 -5.64 3.01
C VAL A 685 -15.58 -5.21 1.59
N GLN A 686 -15.58 -6.17 0.66
CA GLN A 686 -15.89 -5.95 -0.75
C GLN A 686 -17.21 -6.66 -1.08
N GLY A 687 -18.34 -5.97 -0.90
CA GLY A 687 -19.66 -6.54 -1.11
C GLY A 687 -20.62 -5.57 -1.79
N ARG A 688 -21.33 -6.05 -2.82
CA ARG A 688 -22.39 -5.29 -3.52
C ARG A 688 -23.80 -5.52 -2.95
N GLY A 689 -23.95 -6.32 -1.90
CA GLY A 689 -25.24 -6.69 -1.32
C GLY A 689 -25.41 -6.24 0.13
N ALA A 690 -26.64 -5.90 0.49
CA ALA A 690 -27.05 -5.64 1.88
C ALA A 690 -27.65 -6.93 2.48
N TYR A 691 -27.20 -7.30 3.67
CA TYR A 691 -27.58 -8.55 4.32
C TYR A 691 -27.96 -8.36 5.78
N ARG A 692 -28.87 -9.22 6.26
CA ARG A 692 -29.39 -9.22 7.63
C ARG A 692 -28.48 -9.94 8.62
N ILE A 693 -27.99 -11.12 8.25
CA ILE A 693 -27.28 -12.02 9.16
C ILE A 693 -25.83 -12.12 8.73
N TRP A 694 -24.92 -11.94 9.67
CA TRP A 694 -23.49 -11.97 9.45
C TRP A 694 -22.83 -12.95 10.42
N ARG A 695 -21.94 -13.81 9.92
CA ARG A 695 -21.19 -14.74 10.78
C ARG A 695 -19.73 -14.81 10.41
N ILE A 696 -18.91 -14.99 11.44
CA ILE A 696 -17.55 -15.50 11.29
C ILE A 696 -17.58 -17.01 11.45
N LYS A 697 -16.94 -17.72 10.53
CA LYS A 697 -16.87 -19.18 10.54
C LYS A 697 -15.43 -19.61 10.35
N GLN A 698 -14.88 -20.30 11.34
CA GLN A 698 -13.54 -20.85 11.29
C GLN A 698 -13.47 -21.97 10.25
N THR A 699 -12.51 -21.88 9.32
CA THR A 699 -12.33 -22.81 8.20
C THR A 699 -11.05 -23.64 8.30
N GLY A 700 -10.19 -23.31 9.25
CA GLY A 700 -8.96 -24.03 9.51
C GLY A 700 -8.46 -23.79 10.93
N LEU A 701 -7.23 -24.20 11.21
CA LEU A 701 -6.67 -24.09 12.55
C LEU A 701 -6.41 -22.63 12.94
N ASN A 702 -6.50 -22.32 14.23
CA ASN A 702 -6.05 -21.05 14.82
C ASN A 702 -4.50 -21.03 15.00
N SER A 703 -3.95 -20.00 15.64
CA SER A 703 -2.50 -19.85 15.79
C SER A 703 -1.81 -20.93 16.64
N ASN A 704 -2.51 -21.60 17.55
CA ASN A 704 -1.98 -22.73 18.32
C ASN A 704 -2.41 -24.11 17.78
N LYS A 705 -2.85 -24.17 16.52
CA LYS A 705 -3.16 -25.42 15.81
C LYS A 705 -4.40 -26.16 16.35
N HIS A 706 -5.36 -25.42 16.91
CA HIS A 706 -6.66 -25.93 17.37
C HIS A 706 -7.85 -25.33 16.58
N LYS A 707 -9.06 -25.87 16.86
CA LYS A 707 -10.32 -25.57 16.14
C LYS A 707 -11.35 -24.77 16.95
N TYR A 708 -10.98 -24.23 18.10
CA TYR A 708 -11.88 -23.32 18.81
C TYR A 708 -11.71 -21.90 18.25
N LEU A 709 -12.83 -21.23 18.07
CA LEU A 709 -12.92 -19.85 17.62
C LEU A 709 -12.96 -18.96 18.86
N ALA A 710 -11.87 -18.23 19.09
CA ALA A 710 -11.75 -17.23 20.15
C ALA A 710 -11.98 -15.82 19.56
N CYS A 711 -13.01 -15.12 20.02
CA CYS A 711 -13.34 -13.78 19.58
C CYS A 711 -14.27 -13.10 20.59
N SER A 712 -13.91 -11.91 21.07
CA SER A 712 -14.63 -11.17 22.11
C SER A 712 -15.11 -9.79 21.65
N GLY A 713 -15.29 -9.61 20.34
CA GLY A 713 -15.77 -8.34 19.80
C GLY A 713 -15.88 -8.39 18.27
N ILE A 714 -16.98 -7.88 17.75
CA ILE A 714 -17.20 -7.59 16.34
C ILE A 714 -17.85 -6.21 16.20
N GLU A 715 -17.41 -5.44 15.20
CA GLU A 715 -18.02 -4.17 14.81
C GLU A 715 -18.11 -4.09 13.29
N PHE A 716 -19.13 -3.40 12.77
CA PHE A 716 -19.34 -3.18 11.34
C PHE A 716 -19.45 -1.70 11.01
N TYR A 717 -18.88 -1.33 9.88
CA TYR A 717 -18.91 0.03 9.32
C TYR A 717 -19.42 -0.05 7.91
N GLY A 718 -20.24 0.91 7.48
CA GLY A 718 -20.85 0.92 6.15
C GLY A 718 -22.29 1.42 6.19
N GLN A 719 -23.12 0.94 5.26
CA GLN A 719 -24.51 1.36 5.19
C GLN A 719 -25.41 0.49 6.07
N LEU A 720 -26.26 1.12 6.87
CA LEU A 720 -27.37 0.48 7.59
C LEU A 720 -28.69 0.90 6.91
N TYR A 721 -29.47 -0.09 6.50
CA TYR A 721 -30.76 0.08 5.84
C TYR A 721 -31.90 -0.26 6.80
N LEU A 722 -32.86 0.64 6.91
CA LEU A 722 -34.15 0.41 7.55
C LEU A 722 -35.12 0.00 6.45
N THR A 723 -35.53 -1.27 6.42
CA THR A 723 -36.41 -1.79 5.36
C THR A 723 -37.46 -2.72 5.96
N LYS A 724 -38.73 -2.55 5.58
CA LYS A 724 -39.75 -3.59 5.86
C LYS A 724 -39.40 -4.83 5.04
N PHE A 725 -39.13 -5.94 5.72
CA PHE A 725 -38.67 -7.20 5.14
C PHE A 725 -39.53 -7.66 3.93
N ASP A 726 -40.85 -7.41 3.98
CA ASP A 726 -41.80 -7.76 2.91
C ASP A 726 -41.55 -7.02 1.57
N ALA A 727 -41.08 -5.77 1.63
CA ALA A 727 -40.82 -4.99 0.43
C ALA A 727 -39.55 -5.48 -0.31
N LEU A 728 -38.59 -6.03 0.43
CA LEU A 728 -37.32 -6.52 -0.11
C LEU A 728 -37.47 -7.91 -0.72
N GLN A 729 -38.29 -8.77 -0.14
CA GLN A 729 -38.63 -10.07 -0.73
C GLN A 729 -39.43 -9.87 -2.04
N THR A 730 -40.33 -8.87 -2.06
CA THR A 730 -41.06 -8.48 -3.27
C THR A 730 -40.15 -7.84 -4.32
N ALA A 731 -39.17 -7.04 -3.92
CA ALA A 731 -38.20 -6.42 -4.83
C ALA A 731 -37.21 -7.44 -5.39
N LEU A 732 -36.65 -8.33 -4.56
CA LEU A 732 -35.74 -9.41 -4.97
C LEU A 732 -36.42 -10.39 -5.93
N ASN A 733 -37.67 -10.78 -5.63
CA ASN A 733 -38.48 -11.60 -6.54
C ASN A 733 -38.79 -10.86 -7.85
N LYS A 734 -38.98 -9.54 -7.83
CA LYS A 734 -39.14 -8.72 -9.04
C LYS A 734 -37.84 -8.61 -9.85
N THR A 735 -36.66 -8.45 -9.23
CA THR A 735 -35.39 -8.39 -9.97
C THR A 735 -35.01 -9.73 -10.58
N GLU A 736 -35.28 -10.85 -9.91
CA GLU A 736 -35.15 -12.19 -10.53
C GLU A 736 -36.13 -12.38 -11.69
N CYS A 737 -37.39 -11.95 -11.52
CA CYS A 737 -38.41 -12.03 -12.57
C CYS A 737 -38.12 -11.08 -13.75
N GLU A 738 -37.56 -9.88 -13.51
CA GLU A 738 -37.17 -8.93 -14.55
C GLU A 738 -35.88 -9.33 -15.28
N ASN A 739 -34.91 -9.94 -14.59
CA ASN A 739 -33.69 -10.46 -15.20
C ASN A 739 -33.99 -11.71 -16.04
N THR A 740 -34.90 -12.58 -15.58
CA THR A 740 -35.41 -13.69 -16.38
C THR A 740 -36.28 -13.21 -17.55
N TRP A 741 -37.11 -12.17 -17.37
CA TRP A 741 -37.90 -11.56 -18.45
C TRP A 741 -37.03 -10.83 -19.48
N LYS A 742 -36.00 -10.08 -19.08
CA LYS A 742 -35.03 -9.44 -20.01
C LYS A 742 -34.22 -10.48 -20.80
N SER A 743 -33.88 -11.61 -20.16
CA SER A 743 -33.26 -12.77 -20.81
C SER A 743 -34.22 -13.43 -21.81
N LEU A 744 -35.49 -13.63 -21.44
CA LEU A 744 -36.52 -14.21 -22.32
C LEU A 744 -36.89 -13.29 -23.48
N VAL A 745 -37.06 -11.98 -23.26
CA VAL A 745 -37.34 -11.00 -24.31
C VAL A 745 -36.13 -10.83 -25.23
N GLY A 746 -34.90 -10.92 -24.69
CA GLY A 746 -33.67 -11.01 -25.49
C GLY A 746 -33.66 -12.25 -26.39
N MET A 747 -34.01 -13.43 -25.86
CA MET A 747 -34.14 -14.66 -26.65
C MET A 747 -35.28 -14.58 -27.67
N ILE A 748 -36.46 -14.05 -27.33
CA ILE A 748 -37.59 -13.90 -28.24
C ILE A 748 -37.27 -12.90 -29.36
N CYS A 749 -36.54 -11.81 -29.07
CA CYS A 749 -36.04 -10.87 -30.09
C CYS A 749 -35.01 -11.51 -31.03
N ILE A 750 -34.15 -12.39 -30.52
CA ILE A 750 -33.18 -13.16 -31.33
C ILE A 750 -33.92 -14.20 -32.19
N ILE A 751 -34.89 -14.93 -31.64
CA ILE A 751 -35.72 -15.90 -32.35
C ILE A 751 -36.55 -15.22 -33.44
N ASN A 752 -37.14 -14.06 -33.18
CA ASN A 752 -37.88 -13.27 -34.17
C ASN A 752 -36.96 -12.71 -35.26
N ARG A 753 -35.74 -12.27 -34.94
CA ARG A 753 -34.72 -11.89 -35.94
C ARG A 753 -34.27 -13.08 -36.80
N PHE A 754 -34.21 -14.29 -36.23
CA PHE A 754 -33.93 -15.52 -36.97
C PHE A 754 -35.11 -15.95 -37.85
N ALA A 755 -36.34 -15.76 -37.40
CA ALA A 755 -37.56 -16.03 -38.18
C ALA A 755 -37.74 -15.04 -39.35
N GLU A 756 -37.45 -13.76 -39.15
CA GLU A 756 -37.44 -12.75 -40.22
C GLU A 756 -36.29 -12.96 -41.22
N LYS A 757 -35.09 -13.35 -40.76
CA LYS A 757 -33.98 -13.74 -41.64
C LYS A 757 -34.32 -14.99 -42.45
N LYS A 758 -35.02 -15.99 -41.88
CA LYS A 758 -35.52 -17.16 -42.63
C LYS A 758 -36.63 -16.80 -43.63
N LYS A 759 -37.56 -15.89 -43.30
CA LYS A 759 -38.56 -15.38 -44.25
C LYS A 759 -37.92 -14.57 -45.40
N LYS A 760 -36.93 -13.72 -45.11
CA LYS A 760 -36.15 -13.00 -46.13
C LYS A 760 -35.28 -13.90 -46.99
N LYS A 761 -34.79 -15.03 -46.46
CA LYS A 761 -34.05 -16.05 -47.25
C LYS A 761 -34.98 -16.91 -48.12
N LYS A 762 -36.19 -17.24 -47.65
CA LYS A 762 -37.21 -17.94 -48.47
C LYS A 762 -37.76 -17.07 -49.61
N LYS A 763 -37.90 -15.76 -49.42
CA LYS A 763 -38.33 -14.79 -50.46
C LYS A 763 -37.25 -14.43 -51.49
N LYS A 764 -36.02 -14.96 -51.31
CA LYS A 764 -34.88 -14.78 -52.23
C LYS A 764 -34.54 -16.08 -52.98
N ILE A 765 -35.28 -17.16 -52.69
CA ILE A 765 -35.14 -18.51 -53.26
C ILE A 765 -36.40 -18.89 -54.08
N LEU A 766 -37.54 -18.24 -53.83
CA LEU A 766 -38.57 -17.96 -54.84
C LEU A 766 -38.18 -16.70 -55.60
#